data_AF-A0A8S9BX50-F1
#
_entry.id   AF-A0A8S9BX50-F1
#
_cell.length_a   1.000
_cell.length_b   1.000
_cell.length_c   1.000
_cell.angle_alpha   90.00
_cell.angle_beta   90.00
_cell.angle_gamma   90.00
#
_symmetry.space_group_name_H-M   'P 1'
#
loop_
_entity.id
_entity.type
_entity.pdbx_description
1 polymer ?
#
loop_
_entity_poly.entity_id
_entity_poly.type
_entity_poly.pdbx_seq_one_letter_code
_entity_poly.pdbx_strand_id
1 'polypeptide(L)'
;MSNPTEPADPSTKCCDDCTSMTGLSDSNAGTAFDPTTAGINSTNVAEPSCNEDCCSGSKDLVEEAVKDDCCGGNEQSVEDKDTCCSGEEKAIADDGCQDSCCSGEEKEAADDGCQDSCCSGEEKEAADDGCQDGCCSREEKHHASTESRSESAKATVAKTPRVMGLAPRVRPAILIRSALVTSEASGRPAGTKLCSDESIHVGIQPASADIEKGGSGNEHMVLSITGMTCTGCETKLQRVLGILPSITNLKTSLVLARTEFNLDTAAMSPEAVMKHLERTTEFKCERISTQGSNLEVIPTGNVKDFLDQPLPLGVNDMQLVGKGIVRINFDPKVIGARSLIGNNSKYPCSLAPPPVDPGLAAGSKHVREMGFMTLLSIVLTIPVLVLSWAPLRSRPITYGAISLTLATVIQVVIAGPFYPKALKSLIFSRMIEMDLLIVFSTSAAYIFSVISFGYLVSGHPLSTGEFFETSTLLVTLIMVGRWVAALSRQKAVQSITIRSLQSSTAQLATKDGTSIDEIDTRLLQYGDLFTVLPEHRVPTDGIVISGSSEIDESMLTGESRPSEKQVGSKIIAGSINGSGKLVVKLTHLPGENTISVIAGMVDDAKLSKPKIQDLADRVASYFVPVIVSLTIFTFVVWISVGVAVQKKSGSDAAIQAIIFAITVLIVSCPCAIGLAVPMVIVIGSGVAAERGVIFKSADSIEMAYKTTHVVFDKTGTLTEGKLKVAREQYIMENDVVSRSMILGLVSNSKHPVSAAVATYLESLGATPAKVGDIKSVAGKGIEGKADGKLIRGGNARWLDAESDGHVQSVLSEGYTLFCITLGSELYAVFGLSDTVRPEAAATVAKLRQRGIQLSLLSGDDIGAVQHIAAEIGMNSDEVRSRCSPSDKQQYIQSLLRTSVGKTKSTVVFVGDGTNDAVALAQASIGVHMSSGTDVAQSAADVVLMRQSLEGVLTMINISQAALLRIKFNFGWSFVYNILALLFASGALVNAHNGVAIKIPPQYAGLGELVSVLPVIAVAVGLKWTKI
;
A
#
# COMPACT_ATOMS: atom_id res chain seq x y z
N MET A 1 1.58 73.91 -32.25
CA MET A 1 1.96 75.33 -32.07
C MET A 1 2.53 75.48 -30.66
N SER A 2 3.51 76.37 -30.47
CA SER A 2 3.92 76.96 -29.17
C SER A 2 4.04 76.06 -27.91
N ASN A 3 5.27 75.64 -27.58
CA ASN A 3 6.14 76.13 -26.47
C ASN A 3 5.53 76.60 -25.11
N PRO A 4 6.30 76.64 -23.99
CA PRO A 4 7.76 76.35 -23.80
C PRO A 4 8.21 75.62 -22.48
N THR A 5 9.54 75.37 -22.37
CA THR A 5 10.44 75.35 -21.16
C THR A 5 10.21 74.33 -20.00
N GLU A 6 11.20 73.60 -19.42
CA GLU A 6 12.57 73.90 -18.87
C GLU A 6 12.61 74.68 -17.52
N PRO A 7 13.67 74.57 -16.66
CA PRO A 7 14.80 73.60 -16.58
C PRO A 7 15.30 73.17 -15.15
N ALA A 8 16.30 72.26 -15.12
CA ALA A 8 17.54 72.19 -14.29
C ALA A 8 17.62 72.35 -12.73
N ASP A 9 18.24 71.33 -12.07
CA ASP A 9 19.60 71.33 -11.39
C ASP A 9 19.92 72.41 -10.29
N PRO A 10 21.13 72.52 -9.64
CA PRO A 10 22.32 71.65 -9.54
C PRO A 10 22.96 71.50 -8.12
N SER A 11 24.20 70.96 -8.07
CA SER A 11 25.37 71.36 -7.21
C SER A 11 25.79 70.53 -5.96
N THR A 12 27.09 70.43 -5.58
CA THR A 12 28.33 69.98 -6.30
C THR A 12 29.56 69.80 -5.34
N LYS A 13 30.58 69.00 -5.76
CA LYS A 13 32.06 69.18 -5.51
C LYS A 13 32.65 68.90 -4.09
N CYS A 14 33.95 68.56 -3.88
CA CYS A 14 35.01 67.92 -4.71
C CYS A 14 36.32 67.63 -3.90
N CYS A 15 37.24 66.81 -4.47
CA CYS A 15 38.72 66.79 -4.30
C CYS A 15 39.37 66.30 -2.98
N ASP A 16 40.60 65.75 -2.92
CA ASP A 16 41.39 64.90 -3.87
C ASP A 16 42.70 64.32 -3.23
N ASP A 17 43.32 63.36 -3.95
CA ASP A 17 44.78 63.10 -4.14
C ASP A 17 45.68 62.10 -3.31
N CYS A 18 46.29 61.18 -4.10
CA CYS A 18 47.71 60.72 -4.17
C CYS A 18 48.40 59.61 -3.31
N THR A 19 48.72 58.49 -4.02
CA THR A 19 50.01 57.73 -4.15
C THR A 19 50.70 56.96 -2.97
N SER A 20 51.53 55.90 -3.18
CA SER A 20 51.67 54.83 -4.22
C SER A 20 52.73 53.74 -3.81
N MET A 21 53.00 52.73 -4.68
CA MET A 21 54.11 51.73 -4.70
C MET A 21 54.10 50.51 -3.73
N THR A 22 54.63 49.30 -4.04
CA THR A 22 54.68 48.43 -5.26
C THR A 22 55.36 47.07 -4.92
N GLY A 23 55.08 45.96 -5.63
CA GLY A 23 56.06 44.86 -5.75
C GLY A 23 55.62 43.44 -6.16
N LEU A 24 55.80 43.09 -7.46
CA LEU A 24 56.20 41.76 -8.02
C LEU A 24 55.26 40.52 -7.85
N SER A 25 55.16 39.56 -8.78
CA SER A 25 55.57 39.48 -10.21
C SER A 25 55.01 38.22 -10.90
N ASP A 26 54.55 38.34 -12.16
CA ASP A 26 54.78 37.46 -13.34
C ASP A 26 54.59 35.92 -13.30
N SER A 27 54.18 35.21 -14.36
CA SER A 27 53.53 35.49 -15.67
C SER A 27 53.05 34.12 -16.27
N ASN A 28 52.58 33.89 -17.51
CA ASN A 28 52.54 34.64 -18.79
C ASN A 28 51.43 34.11 -19.74
N ALA A 29 51.48 34.52 -21.02
CA ALA A 29 50.59 34.22 -22.16
C ALA A 29 50.78 32.83 -22.83
N GLY A 30 49.95 32.39 -23.80
CA GLY A 30 48.69 32.96 -24.36
C GLY A 30 48.58 32.84 -25.90
N THR A 31 47.64 33.57 -26.52
CA THR A 31 47.45 33.83 -27.99
C THR A 31 47.07 32.64 -28.91
N ALA A 32 46.39 32.79 -30.06
CA ALA A 32 45.46 33.82 -30.62
C ALA A 32 44.82 33.33 -31.96
N PHE A 33 44.01 34.19 -32.60
CA PHE A 33 43.55 34.22 -34.01
C PHE A 33 42.25 33.52 -34.47
N ASP A 34 41.26 34.40 -34.69
CA ASP A 34 40.13 34.40 -35.66
C ASP A 34 40.68 34.48 -37.13
N PRO A 35 39.91 34.24 -38.25
CA PRO A 35 38.99 35.29 -38.75
C PRO A 35 37.78 34.86 -39.66
N THR A 36 36.98 35.87 -40.07
CA THR A 36 36.15 35.99 -41.32
C THR A 36 34.83 35.19 -41.49
N THR A 37 33.70 35.73 -42.01
CA THR A 37 33.13 37.12 -42.07
C THR A 37 31.66 37.11 -42.57
N ALA A 38 30.92 38.20 -42.26
CA ALA A 38 29.69 38.71 -42.92
C ALA A 38 28.36 37.91 -42.82
N GLY A 39 27.18 38.55 -42.78
CA GLY A 39 26.91 39.99 -42.58
C GLY A 39 25.48 40.47 -42.95
N ILE A 40 25.10 41.64 -42.40
CA ILE A 40 24.05 42.58 -42.87
C ILE A 40 22.58 42.09 -42.85
N ASN A 41 21.73 42.62 -41.94
CA ASN A 41 20.79 43.70 -42.30
C ASN A 41 20.15 44.46 -41.10
N SER A 42 19.52 45.58 -41.43
CA SER A 42 18.98 46.66 -40.60
C SER A 42 17.53 46.45 -40.10
N THR A 43 17.13 47.10 -38.99
CA THR A 43 16.13 48.21 -38.94
C THR A 43 15.79 48.66 -37.51
N ASN A 44 15.17 49.85 -37.38
CA ASN A 44 14.69 50.43 -36.12
C ASN A 44 13.25 49.98 -35.78
N VAL A 45 12.83 50.14 -34.51
CA VAL A 45 11.64 50.91 -34.02
C VAL A 45 11.23 50.44 -32.62
N ALA A 46 10.77 51.36 -31.77
CA ALA A 46 10.29 51.11 -30.41
C ALA A 46 8.75 50.90 -30.33
N GLU A 47 8.28 50.56 -29.13
CA GLU A 47 6.91 50.12 -28.81
C GLU A 47 5.81 51.17 -29.05
N PRO A 48 4.54 50.70 -29.12
CA PRO A 48 3.36 51.45 -28.71
C PRO A 48 2.66 50.83 -27.49
N SER A 49 2.59 51.59 -26.39
CA SER A 49 1.37 52.14 -25.73
C SER A 49 0.06 51.30 -25.73
N CYS A 50 -0.83 51.38 -24.72
CA CYS A 50 -0.90 52.12 -23.44
C CYS A 50 -2.11 51.63 -22.62
N ASN A 51 -2.16 51.95 -21.32
CA ASN A 51 -3.18 52.88 -20.77
C ASN A 51 -2.97 53.16 -19.27
N GLU A 52 -3.21 54.42 -18.88
CA GLU A 52 -3.26 54.91 -17.50
C GLU A 52 -4.70 55.35 -17.11
N ASP A 53 -4.80 56.22 -16.10
CA ASP A 53 -5.95 56.92 -15.49
C ASP A 53 -6.71 56.17 -14.37
N CYS A 54 -6.79 56.68 -13.12
CA CYS A 54 -7.15 58.02 -12.56
C CYS A 54 -8.68 58.22 -12.38
N CYS A 55 -9.21 58.83 -11.31
CA CYS A 55 -8.62 59.26 -10.03
C CYS A 55 -9.71 59.54 -8.94
N SER A 56 -9.31 59.55 -7.66
CA SER A 56 -10.00 60.16 -6.48
C SER A 56 -11.37 59.60 -6.01
N GLY A 57 -11.73 59.75 -4.72
CA GLY A 57 -13.10 59.38 -4.29
C GLY A 57 -13.57 59.29 -2.82
N SER A 58 -12.74 59.44 -1.78
CA SER A 58 -13.12 59.66 -0.35
C SER A 58 -14.19 58.80 0.37
N LYS A 59 -13.88 58.22 1.55
CA LYS A 59 -14.47 58.64 2.86
C LYS A 59 -14.10 57.82 4.10
N ASP A 60 -13.96 58.56 5.21
CA ASP A 60 -14.30 58.27 6.62
C ASP A 60 -13.72 57.03 7.36
N LEU A 61 -12.75 57.27 8.25
CA LEU A 61 -12.32 56.39 9.36
C LEU A 61 -12.05 57.21 10.65
N VAL A 62 -13.05 57.25 11.54
CA VAL A 62 -13.08 57.77 12.94
C VAL A 62 -14.19 56.92 13.61
N GLU A 63 -14.14 56.41 14.85
CA GLU A 63 -13.76 56.96 16.17
C GLU A 63 -12.65 56.11 16.85
N GLU A 64 -11.59 56.71 17.38
CA GLU A 64 -11.38 57.12 18.80
C GLU A 64 -11.31 55.97 19.83
N ALA A 65 -10.50 55.99 20.90
CA ALA A 65 -9.25 56.67 21.33
C ALA A 65 -9.11 56.40 22.86
N VAL A 66 -8.03 56.92 23.49
CA VAL A 66 -7.75 56.95 24.96
C VAL A 66 -7.36 55.59 25.57
N LYS A 67 -6.38 55.41 26.46
CA LYS A 67 -5.15 56.10 26.97
C LYS A 67 -4.39 55.00 27.79
N ASP A 68 -3.11 55.01 28.18
CA ASP A 68 -1.90 55.86 28.16
C ASP A 68 -0.70 54.94 28.50
N ASP A 69 0.60 55.26 28.39
CA ASP A 69 1.43 56.20 27.60
C ASP A 69 2.93 55.83 27.86
N CYS A 70 3.89 56.58 27.29
CA CYS A 70 5.34 56.62 27.60
C CYS A 70 6.29 55.53 27.03
N CYS A 71 7.09 55.98 26.05
CA CYS A 71 8.55 55.77 25.83
C CYS A 71 9.25 54.57 26.50
N GLY A 72 10.04 53.74 25.82
CA GLY A 72 11.19 54.06 24.93
C GLY A 72 12.52 53.72 25.64
N GLY A 73 13.66 53.40 25.03
CA GLY A 73 14.08 53.22 23.63
C GLY A 73 15.54 52.72 23.58
N ASN A 74 16.12 52.55 22.38
CA ASN A 74 17.49 52.05 22.09
C ASN A 74 17.76 50.56 22.47
N GLU A 75 18.26 49.70 21.57
CA GLU A 75 19.55 49.69 20.83
C GLU A 75 20.77 49.42 21.72
N GLN A 76 21.34 48.21 21.66
CA GLN A 76 22.53 47.94 20.82
C GLN A 76 22.84 46.44 20.70
N SER A 77 23.70 46.10 19.74
CA SER A 77 24.10 44.75 19.33
C SER A 77 25.61 44.51 19.58
N VAL A 78 26.13 43.37 19.10
CA VAL A 78 27.48 43.14 18.51
C VAL A 78 28.27 41.93 19.10
N GLU A 79 28.97 41.23 18.20
CA GLU A 79 30.08 40.27 18.33
C GLU A 79 29.91 38.88 18.99
N ASP A 80 29.68 37.90 18.09
CA ASP A 80 30.59 36.78 17.75
C ASP A 80 30.98 35.63 18.73
N LYS A 81 30.82 34.41 18.19
CA LYS A 81 31.81 33.30 17.99
C LYS A 81 32.99 33.11 18.99
N ASP A 82 33.46 31.88 19.28
CA ASP A 82 33.36 30.64 18.49
C ASP A 82 33.49 29.33 19.33
N THR A 83 33.13 28.21 18.69
CA THR A 83 33.50 26.77 18.87
C THR A 83 34.10 26.18 20.17
N CYS A 84 33.41 25.13 20.66
CA CYS A 84 33.92 23.79 21.05
C CYS A 84 35.20 23.60 21.90
N CYS A 85 35.08 22.88 23.05
CA CYS A 85 35.40 21.43 23.11
C CYS A 85 35.09 20.74 24.46
N SER A 86 35.12 19.40 24.43
CA SER A 86 34.75 18.43 25.48
C SER A 86 35.81 18.17 26.56
N GLY A 87 35.38 17.66 27.73
CA GLY A 87 36.25 16.93 28.68
C GLY A 87 35.47 16.22 29.80
N GLU A 88 35.60 14.90 29.89
CA GLU A 88 35.24 14.09 31.08
C GLU A 88 36.50 13.82 31.92
N GLU A 89 36.37 13.59 33.24
CA GLU A 89 36.85 12.35 33.89
C GLU A 89 36.41 12.23 35.37
N LYS A 90 36.82 11.13 36.04
CA LYS A 90 36.29 10.62 37.33
C LYS A 90 37.36 10.65 38.44
N ALA A 91 36.96 10.42 39.70
CA ALA A 91 37.20 9.16 40.45
C ALA A 91 37.41 9.31 41.99
N ILE A 92 37.51 8.13 42.65
CA ILE A 92 38.13 7.82 43.97
C ILE A 92 37.23 7.84 45.24
N ALA A 93 36.56 6.70 45.47
CA ALA A 93 36.78 5.70 46.54
C ALA A 93 36.43 5.92 48.06
N ASP A 94 35.76 4.88 48.57
CA ASP A 94 35.94 4.14 49.86
C ASP A 94 35.42 4.62 51.24
N ASP A 95 35.24 3.58 52.10
CA ASP A 95 34.76 3.48 53.49
C ASP A 95 33.35 4.03 53.85
N GLY A 96 32.52 3.35 54.66
CA GLY A 96 32.64 2.01 55.27
C GLY A 96 31.87 1.91 56.61
N CYS A 97 31.02 0.89 56.77
CA CYS A 97 30.28 0.54 58.02
C CYS A 97 29.25 1.58 58.55
N GLN A 98 28.37 1.27 59.51
CA GLN A 98 27.37 0.18 59.61
C GLN A 98 26.34 0.53 60.74
N ASP A 99 25.24 -0.22 60.80
CA ASP A 99 24.45 -0.56 62.00
C ASP A 99 23.79 0.51 62.91
N SER A 100 22.50 0.72 62.64
CA SER A 100 21.39 0.40 63.57
C SER A 100 20.99 1.30 64.78
N CYS A 101 19.68 1.63 64.79
CA CYS A 101 18.71 1.51 65.90
C CYS A 101 18.79 2.37 67.19
N CYS A 102 17.66 3.08 67.43
CA CYS A 102 17.05 3.37 68.75
C CYS A 102 17.74 4.43 69.65
N SER A 103 17.05 5.18 70.53
CA SER A 103 15.66 5.10 71.06
C SER A 103 15.18 6.45 71.65
N GLY A 104 13.87 6.56 71.95
CA GLY A 104 13.27 7.53 72.89
C GLY A 104 12.44 8.66 72.23
N GLU A 105 11.36 9.16 72.84
CA GLU A 105 10.65 8.77 74.08
C GLU A 105 9.17 9.24 74.07
N GLU A 106 8.31 8.50 74.78
CA GLU A 106 6.98 8.84 75.38
C GLU A 106 5.89 9.63 74.58
N LYS A 107 4.72 9.02 74.28
CA LYS A 107 3.40 9.11 75.00
C LYS A 107 2.69 10.48 74.90
N GLU A 108 1.36 10.59 74.79
CA GLU A 108 0.20 9.65 74.86
C GLU A 108 -0.98 10.34 74.10
N ALA A 109 -2.12 9.75 73.71
CA ALA A 109 -2.75 8.42 73.75
C ALA A 109 -3.73 8.36 72.52
N ALA A 110 -4.64 7.42 72.22
CA ALA A 110 -5.10 6.09 72.66
C ALA A 110 -6.01 5.57 71.49
N ASP A 111 -6.34 4.29 71.28
CA ASP A 111 -6.04 3.01 71.96
C ASP A 111 -5.93 1.89 70.89
N ASP A 112 -5.34 0.75 71.28
CA ASP A 112 -5.29 -0.62 70.69
C ASP A 112 -6.07 -0.94 69.38
N GLY A 113 -5.62 -1.80 68.46
CA GLY A 113 -4.81 -3.03 68.60
C GLY A 113 -5.62 -4.25 68.10
N CYS A 114 -5.07 -5.41 67.72
CA CYS A 114 -3.67 -5.81 67.55
C CYS A 114 -3.54 -7.05 66.60
N GLN A 115 -2.28 -7.39 66.31
CA GLN A 115 -1.66 -8.65 65.82
C GLN A 115 -2.44 -9.93 65.43
N ASP A 116 -1.92 -10.54 64.36
CA ASP A 116 -1.51 -11.95 64.18
C ASP A 116 -2.48 -13.14 64.25
N SER A 117 -2.01 -14.23 63.64
CA SER A 117 -2.70 -15.48 63.32
C SER A 117 -3.11 -16.34 64.52
N CYS A 118 -4.34 -16.87 64.48
CA CYS A 118 -4.70 -18.16 65.08
C CYS A 118 -5.78 -18.87 64.24
N CYS A 119 -5.93 -20.18 64.45
CA CYS A 119 -6.82 -21.04 63.68
C CYS A 119 -8.21 -21.22 64.33
N SER A 120 -9.16 -21.64 63.48
CA SER A 120 -10.32 -22.50 63.76
C SER A 120 -11.45 -22.04 64.70
N GLY A 121 -12.68 -22.21 64.21
CA GLY A 121 -13.91 -22.41 65.00
C GLY A 121 -14.88 -21.22 65.03
N GLU A 122 -16.20 -21.43 65.09
CA GLU A 122 -17.01 -22.60 64.69
C GLU A 122 -18.51 -22.21 64.58
N GLU A 123 -19.39 -23.19 64.32
CA GLU A 123 -20.86 -23.09 64.26
C GLU A 123 -21.46 -22.34 63.04
N LYS A 124 -22.55 -22.74 62.35
CA LYS A 124 -23.50 -23.90 62.28
C LYS A 124 -24.30 -23.72 60.95
N GLU A 125 -25.06 -24.60 60.30
CA GLU A 125 -25.49 -26.03 60.35
C GLU A 125 -26.17 -26.30 58.96
N ALA A 126 -26.40 -27.49 58.39
CA ALA A 126 -26.04 -28.89 58.70
C ALA A 126 -26.19 -29.77 57.41
N ALA A 127 -25.51 -30.93 57.40
CA ALA A 127 -25.77 -32.11 56.54
C ALA A 127 -25.58 -31.99 55.00
N ASP A 128 -25.21 -33.05 54.25
CA ASP A 128 -25.17 -34.48 54.60
C ASP A 128 -23.98 -35.25 53.96
N ASP A 129 -23.74 -36.50 54.40
CA ASP A 129 -22.59 -37.42 54.17
C ASP A 129 -22.10 -37.67 52.71
N GLY A 130 -20.87 -38.20 52.46
CA GLY A 130 -19.76 -38.53 53.37
C GLY A 130 -18.74 -39.58 52.81
N CYS A 131 -17.56 -39.70 53.45
CA CYS A 131 -16.55 -40.81 53.37
C CYS A 131 -15.84 -41.13 52.02
N GLN A 132 -14.63 -41.73 51.96
CA GLN A 132 -13.78 -42.35 53.00
C GLN A 132 -12.25 -42.34 52.65
N ASP A 133 -11.39 -42.25 53.68
CA ASP A 133 -9.99 -42.71 53.87
C ASP A 133 -8.86 -42.54 52.81
N GLY A 134 -7.61 -42.43 53.30
CA GLY A 134 -6.37 -42.42 52.51
C GLY A 134 -5.13 -42.82 53.35
N CYS A 135 -3.95 -42.92 52.72
CA CYS A 135 -2.68 -43.20 53.43
C CYS A 135 -1.43 -42.73 52.64
N CYS A 136 -0.26 -42.65 53.31
CA CYS A 136 0.94 -41.94 52.84
C CYS A 136 2.01 -42.84 52.16
N SER A 137 2.95 -42.25 51.39
CA SER A 137 4.43 -42.32 51.64
C SER A 137 5.35 -41.71 50.54
N ARG A 138 6.07 -40.64 50.91
CA ARG A 138 7.56 -40.53 50.97
C ARG A 138 8.49 -40.76 49.73
N GLU A 139 9.22 -39.69 49.36
CA GLU A 139 10.63 -39.56 48.88
C GLU A 139 11.15 -39.85 47.43
N GLU A 140 11.93 -38.86 46.94
CA GLU A 140 13.22 -38.88 46.19
C GLU A 140 13.39 -39.25 44.68
N LYS A 141 13.83 -38.21 43.92
CA LYS A 141 15.03 -38.12 43.03
C LYS A 141 15.11 -38.66 41.57
N HIS A 142 15.41 -37.69 40.69
CA HIS A 142 16.41 -37.65 39.59
C HIS A 142 16.36 -38.54 38.32
N HIS A 143 16.54 -37.84 37.17
CA HIS A 143 17.25 -38.24 35.93
C HIS A 143 16.70 -39.43 35.09
N ALA A 144 16.97 -39.55 33.78
CA ALA A 144 17.34 -38.59 32.73
C ALA A 144 17.22 -39.25 31.33
N SER A 145 17.57 -38.49 30.29
CA SER A 145 18.25 -38.91 29.05
C SER A 145 17.54 -39.76 27.97
N THR A 146 17.55 -39.17 26.76
CA THR A 146 17.95 -39.77 25.45
C THR A 146 17.10 -40.82 24.73
N GLU A 147 16.80 -40.47 23.46
CA GLU A 147 16.96 -41.31 22.25
C GLU A 147 15.99 -42.49 21.97
N SER A 148 15.71 -42.87 20.71
CA SER A 148 16.01 -42.27 19.39
C SER A 148 15.08 -42.84 18.28
N ARG A 149 15.30 -42.43 17.02
CA ARG A 149 15.22 -43.20 15.74
C ARG A 149 14.06 -44.22 15.55
N SER A 150 13.13 -44.07 14.60
CA SER A 150 13.20 -43.89 13.12
C SER A 150 13.11 -45.21 12.32
N GLU A 151 12.39 -45.17 11.20
CA GLU A 151 12.37 -46.17 10.10
C GLU A 151 11.79 -47.57 10.44
N SER A 152 11.40 -48.42 9.47
CA SER A 152 10.80 -48.24 8.13
C SER A 152 10.36 -49.63 7.61
N ALA A 153 9.54 -49.68 6.54
CA ALA A 153 9.34 -50.87 5.67
C ALA A 153 8.64 -52.10 6.34
N LYS A 154 8.22 -53.18 5.65
CA LYS A 154 7.85 -53.43 4.24
C LYS A 154 6.96 -54.69 4.11
N ALA A 155 6.20 -54.76 3.01
CA ALA A 155 5.89 -55.96 2.22
C ALA A 155 5.21 -57.23 2.83
N THR A 156 3.96 -57.45 2.40
CA THR A 156 3.52 -58.64 1.63
C THR A 156 3.50 -60.05 2.25
N VAL A 157 2.30 -60.69 2.27
CA VAL A 157 1.95 -62.02 1.69
C VAL A 157 0.41 -62.22 1.81
N ALA A 158 -0.20 -63.21 1.16
CA ALA A 158 -1.64 -63.21 0.83
C ALA A 158 -2.40 -64.56 1.01
N LYS A 159 -3.73 -64.49 0.81
CA LYS A 159 -4.72 -65.53 0.44
C LYS A 159 -5.50 -66.33 1.53
N THR A 160 -6.75 -65.87 1.75
CA THR A 160 -8.05 -66.63 1.69
C THR A 160 -8.33 -67.79 2.68
N PRO A 161 -9.58 -67.94 3.23
CA PRO A 161 -10.78 -68.22 2.40
C PRO A 161 -12.16 -67.64 2.83
N ARG A 162 -13.13 -67.85 1.91
CA ARG A 162 -14.62 -67.99 1.97
C ARG A 162 -15.37 -67.87 3.33
N VAL A 163 -16.65 -67.41 3.42
CA VAL A 163 -17.58 -66.69 2.50
C VAL A 163 -18.84 -66.19 3.25
N MET A 164 -19.72 -65.41 2.58
CA MET A 164 -21.17 -65.15 2.84
C MET A 164 -21.58 -63.92 3.68
N GLY A 165 -22.61 -63.17 3.23
CA GLY A 165 -23.39 -62.21 4.06
C GLY A 165 -23.46 -60.73 3.62
N LEU A 166 -24.30 -60.41 2.61
CA LEU A 166 -24.92 -59.10 2.28
C LEU A 166 -24.19 -57.76 2.61
N ALA A 167 -23.57 -57.18 1.56
CA ALA A 167 -23.91 -55.89 0.89
C ALA A 167 -24.57 -54.70 1.63
N PRO A 168 -24.41 -53.44 1.13
CA PRO A 168 -23.26 -52.82 0.43
C PRO A 168 -22.95 -51.39 0.99
N ARG A 169 -21.77 -50.74 0.90
CA ARG A 169 -20.68 -50.58 -0.11
C ARG A 169 -21.06 -49.80 -1.39
N VAL A 170 -20.24 -48.88 -1.94
CA VAL A 170 -19.12 -48.08 -1.39
C VAL A 170 -18.82 -46.89 -2.34
N ARG A 171 -17.72 -46.14 -2.08
CA ARG A 171 -17.01 -45.18 -2.97
C ARG A 171 -16.37 -45.93 -4.20
N PRO A 172 -15.29 -45.51 -4.92
CA PRO A 172 -14.48 -44.28 -4.92
C PRO A 172 -14.08 -43.75 -6.33
N ALA A 173 -13.09 -42.85 -6.37
CA ALA A 173 -12.37 -42.45 -7.59
C ALA A 173 -11.42 -43.55 -8.13
N ILE A 174 -11.01 -43.43 -9.40
CA ILE A 174 -10.03 -44.28 -10.10
C ILE A 174 -9.07 -43.39 -10.89
N LEU A 175 -7.81 -43.82 -11.05
CA LEU A 175 -6.79 -43.20 -11.89
C LEU A 175 -6.37 -44.16 -13.02
N ILE A 176 -5.94 -43.62 -14.15
CA ILE A 176 -5.95 -44.26 -15.49
C ILE A 176 -4.61 -44.90 -15.89
N ARG A 177 -4.63 -46.08 -16.55
CA ARG A 177 -3.90 -46.32 -17.83
C ARG A 177 -4.23 -47.65 -18.56
N SER A 178 -4.16 -47.58 -19.91
CA SER A 178 -3.92 -48.66 -20.92
C SER A 178 -4.86 -49.90 -20.91
N ALA A 179 -5.48 -50.39 -22.00
CA ALA A 179 -5.18 -50.33 -23.44
C ALA A 179 -6.32 -50.96 -24.30
N LEU A 180 -6.27 -50.72 -25.62
CA LEU A 180 -7.00 -51.37 -26.74
C LEU A 180 -8.55 -51.24 -26.83
N VAL A 181 -9.03 -51.20 -28.07
CA VAL A 181 -10.44 -51.13 -28.50
C VAL A 181 -10.63 -51.97 -29.76
N THR A 182 -11.70 -52.76 -29.86
CA THR A 182 -12.17 -53.37 -31.12
C THR A 182 -13.70 -53.43 -31.21
N SER A 183 -14.23 -52.65 -32.15
CA SER A 183 -15.42 -52.84 -33.01
C SER A 183 -16.87 -53.02 -32.46
N GLU A 184 -17.77 -52.22 -33.08
CA GLU A 184 -19.04 -52.62 -33.74
C GLU A 184 -20.39 -52.84 -33.00
N ALA A 185 -21.29 -51.87 -33.27
CA ALA A 185 -22.49 -52.02 -34.11
C ALA A 185 -23.90 -52.35 -33.51
N SER A 186 -24.74 -51.31 -33.55
CA SER A 186 -26.15 -51.31 -34.01
C SER A 186 -27.28 -51.84 -33.09
N GLY A 187 -28.48 -51.27 -33.26
CA GLY A 187 -29.72 -51.73 -32.60
C GLY A 187 -30.73 -50.60 -32.27
N ARG A 188 -31.90 -50.60 -32.92
CA ARG A 188 -33.07 -49.69 -32.72
C ARG A 188 -34.32 -50.42 -33.26
N PRO A 189 -35.58 -50.01 -32.98
CA PRO A 189 -36.10 -49.02 -32.02
C PRO A 189 -37.38 -49.51 -31.26
N ALA A 190 -38.16 -48.55 -30.72
CA ALA A 190 -39.57 -48.60 -30.29
C ALA A 190 -39.92 -49.22 -28.90
N GLY A 191 -40.89 -48.70 -28.14
CA GLY A 191 -41.57 -47.38 -28.24
C GLY A 191 -43.00 -47.30 -27.66
N THR A 192 -43.26 -46.36 -26.75
CA THR A 192 -44.63 -45.91 -26.36
C THR A 192 -44.57 -44.56 -25.61
N LYS A 193 -45.71 -43.86 -25.45
CA LYS A 193 -45.81 -42.48 -24.90
C LYS A 193 -46.47 -42.42 -23.52
N LEU A 194 -46.06 -41.44 -22.72
CA LEU A 194 -46.98 -40.54 -21.96
C LEU A 194 -46.25 -39.21 -21.66
N CYS A 195 -46.98 -38.11 -21.42
CA CYS A 195 -46.40 -36.76 -21.35
C CYS A 195 -46.81 -36.00 -20.07
N SER A 196 -45.89 -35.28 -19.43
CA SER A 196 -46.03 -33.86 -19.01
C SER A 196 -44.71 -33.29 -18.44
N ASP A 197 -44.58 -31.96 -18.51
CA ASP A 197 -43.65 -31.05 -17.82
C ASP A 197 -42.13 -31.30 -17.91
N GLU A 198 -41.53 -30.75 -18.97
CA GLU A 198 -40.07 -30.59 -19.11
C GLU A 198 -39.57 -29.30 -18.43
N SER A 199 -38.74 -29.43 -17.39
CA SER A 199 -37.78 -28.38 -17.02
C SER A 199 -36.50 -28.55 -17.84
N ILE A 200 -36.19 -27.60 -18.74
CA ILE A 200 -35.09 -27.74 -19.71
C ILE A 200 -33.71 -27.67 -19.03
N HIS A 201 -33.17 -28.83 -18.68
CA HIS A 201 -31.74 -29.00 -18.39
C HIS A 201 -30.98 -29.31 -19.69
N VAL A 202 -30.22 -28.32 -20.19
CA VAL A 202 -29.32 -28.51 -21.35
C VAL A 202 -28.09 -29.32 -20.90
N GLY A 203 -28.18 -30.64 -21.02
CA GLY A 203 -27.06 -31.55 -20.75
C GLY A 203 -26.02 -31.52 -21.87
N ILE A 204 -24.96 -30.73 -21.70
CA ILE A 204 -23.79 -30.75 -22.60
C ILE A 204 -22.94 -31.98 -22.27
N GLN A 205 -22.76 -32.89 -23.22
CA GLN A 205 -21.77 -33.97 -23.09
C GLN A 205 -20.35 -33.41 -23.29
N PRO A 206 -19.36 -33.82 -22.48
CA PRO A 206 -17.98 -33.41 -22.70
C PRO A 206 -17.44 -34.06 -23.97
N ALA A 207 -17.07 -33.26 -24.96
CA ALA A 207 -16.28 -33.73 -26.09
C ALA A 207 -14.90 -34.22 -25.60
N SER A 208 -14.37 -35.27 -26.22
CA SER A 208 -13.05 -35.81 -25.87
C SER A 208 -11.96 -34.79 -26.18
N ALA A 209 -11.28 -34.31 -25.13
CA ALA A 209 -10.18 -33.37 -25.27
C ALA A 209 -9.00 -33.99 -26.04
N ASP A 210 -8.65 -33.37 -27.16
CA ASP A 210 -7.50 -33.70 -27.99
C ASP A 210 -6.22 -33.12 -27.34
N ILE A 211 -5.41 -33.98 -26.74
CA ILE A 211 -4.29 -33.59 -25.86
C ILE A 211 -3.17 -32.87 -26.63
N GLU A 212 -3.06 -33.06 -27.95
CA GLU A 212 -2.07 -32.40 -28.79
C GLU A 212 -2.42 -30.93 -29.11
N LYS A 213 -3.63 -30.45 -28.75
CA LYS A 213 -3.99 -29.03 -28.82
C LYS A 213 -3.77 -28.35 -27.48
N GLY A 214 -2.52 -27.90 -27.28
CA GLY A 214 -2.09 -27.21 -26.06
C GLY A 214 -2.93 -25.96 -25.75
N GLY A 215 -3.51 -25.94 -24.54
CA GLY A 215 -4.32 -24.83 -24.03
C GLY A 215 -4.95 -25.15 -22.68
N SER A 216 -4.22 -24.93 -21.58
CA SER A 216 -4.80 -25.01 -20.24
C SER A 216 -5.76 -23.83 -20.04
N GLY A 217 -7.06 -24.10 -20.00
CA GLY A 217 -8.13 -23.11 -20.17
C GLY A 217 -8.28 -21.98 -19.13
N ASN A 218 -7.32 -21.75 -18.23
CA ASN A 218 -7.40 -20.66 -17.24
C ASN A 218 -6.79 -19.36 -17.79
N GLU A 219 -7.63 -18.35 -18.04
CA GLU A 219 -7.21 -16.99 -18.40
C GLU A 219 -7.31 -16.08 -17.17
N HIS A 220 -6.25 -15.31 -16.86
CA HIS A 220 -6.30 -14.28 -15.82
C HIS A 220 -6.97 -13.01 -16.37
N MET A 221 -8.22 -12.79 -15.99
CA MET A 221 -9.00 -11.62 -16.37
C MET A 221 -8.81 -10.45 -15.42
N VAL A 222 -8.77 -9.24 -15.98
CA VAL A 222 -8.87 -7.97 -15.27
C VAL A 222 -9.98 -7.13 -15.92
N LEU A 223 -10.93 -6.65 -15.12
CA LEU A 223 -12.01 -5.77 -15.58
C LEU A 223 -11.99 -4.44 -14.82
N SER A 224 -12.08 -3.34 -15.55
CA SER A 224 -12.49 -2.02 -15.06
C SER A 224 -14.01 -1.96 -14.95
N ILE A 225 -14.54 -1.38 -13.88
CA ILE A 225 -15.96 -1.43 -13.52
C ILE A 225 -16.49 -0.04 -13.20
N THR A 226 -17.11 0.59 -14.21
CA THR A 226 -17.74 1.90 -14.04
C THR A 226 -19.03 1.78 -13.23
N GLY A 227 -19.08 2.49 -12.10
CA GLY A 227 -20.25 2.57 -11.21
C GLY A 227 -20.04 2.00 -9.81
N MET A 228 -18.91 1.34 -9.54
CA MET A 228 -18.56 0.86 -8.19
C MET A 228 -18.25 2.06 -7.28
N THR A 229 -19.10 2.34 -6.29
CA THR A 229 -19.09 3.63 -5.53
C THR A 229 -19.19 3.50 -4.00
N CYS A 230 -19.63 2.34 -3.50
CA CYS A 230 -19.62 1.98 -2.07
C CYS A 230 -19.21 0.50 -1.86
N THR A 231 -18.91 0.09 -0.61
CA THR A 231 -18.54 -1.31 -0.29
C THR A 231 -19.67 -2.31 -0.55
N GLY A 232 -20.92 -1.83 -0.60
CA GLY A 232 -22.07 -2.61 -1.08
C GLY A 232 -21.95 -2.97 -2.56
N CYS A 233 -21.47 -2.06 -3.43
CA CYS A 233 -21.21 -2.34 -4.84
C CYS A 233 -20.16 -3.45 -5.03
N GLU A 234 -19.09 -3.38 -4.26
CA GLU A 234 -17.98 -4.33 -4.22
C GLU A 234 -18.46 -5.71 -3.72
N THR A 235 -19.18 -5.76 -2.60
CA THR A 235 -19.76 -7.00 -2.06
C THR A 235 -20.78 -7.63 -3.02
N LYS A 236 -21.58 -6.81 -3.70
CA LYS A 236 -22.56 -7.24 -4.72
C LYS A 236 -21.86 -7.87 -5.92
N LEU A 237 -20.80 -7.22 -6.42
CA LEU A 237 -19.97 -7.74 -7.49
C LEU A 237 -19.31 -9.07 -7.10
N GLN A 238 -18.69 -9.12 -5.92
CA GLN A 238 -18.02 -10.32 -5.39
C GLN A 238 -19.01 -11.49 -5.28
N ARG A 239 -20.26 -11.24 -4.87
CA ARG A 239 -21.32 -12.25 -4.82
C ARG A 239 -21.78 -12.70 -6.22
N VAL A 240 -21.97 -11.79 -7.17
CA VAL A 240 -22.41 -12.14 -8.53
C VAL A 240 -21.36 -12.98 -9.26
N LEU A 241 -20.08 -12.61 -9.16
CA LEU A 241 -19.00 -13.39 -9.77
C LEU A 241 -18.68 -14.68 -9.00
N GLY A 242 -18.71 -14.65 -7.67
CA GLY A 242 -18.46 -15.83 -6.83
C GLY A 242 -19.56 -16.92 -6.88
N ILE A 243 -20.68 -16.67 -7.56
CA ILE A 243 -21.71 -17.68 -7.87
C ILE A 243 -21.33 -18.48 -9.15
N LEU A 244 -20.45 -17.95 -10.00
CA LEU A 244 -20.10 -18.56 -11.28
C LEU A 244 -18.97 -19.59 -11.07
N PRO A 245 -19.20 -20.90 -11.28
CA PRO A 245 -18.20 -21.94 -10.98
C PRO A 245 -16.96 -21.90 -11.88
N SER A 246 -17.04 -21.19 -13.01
CA SER A 246 -15.94 -20.92 -13.93
C SER A 246 -14.91 -19.92 -13.38
N ILE A 247 -15.13 -19.32 -12.20
CA ILE A 247 -14.34 -18.20 -11.68
C ILE A 247 -13.61 -18.61 -10.40
N THR A 248 -12.29 -18.40 -10.39
CA THR A 248 -11.42 -18.65 -9.22
C THR A 248 -10.52 -17.45 -8.92
N ASN A 249 -9.97 -17.38 -7.70
CA ASN A 249 -9.09 -16.28 -7.24
C ASN A 249 -9.69 -14.86 -7.39
N LEU A 250 -11.00 -14.73 -7.22
CA LEU A 250 -11.72 -13.46 -7.37
C LEU A 250 -11.29 -12.40 -6.33
N LYS A 251 -10.69 -11.31 -6.82
CA LYS A 251 -10.42 -10.06 -6.09
C LYS A 251 -11.29 -8.92 -6.60
N THR A 252 -11.56 -7.95 -5.76
CA THR A 252 -12.31 -6.73 -6.08
C THR A 252 -11.69 -5.54 -5.38
N SER A 253 -11.71 -4.36 -6.01
CA SER A 253 -11.35 -3.08 -5.41
C SER A 253 -12.38 -2.02 -5.69
N LEU A 254 -13.02 -1.51 -4.65
CA LEU A 254 -13.75 -0.25 -4.66
C LEU A 254 -12.82 0.95 -4.92
N VAL A 255 -11.57 0.88 -4.45
CA VAL A 255 -10.61 2.01 -4.52
C VAL A 255 -10.12 2.24 -5.95
N LEU A 256 -9.89 1.16 -6.70
CA LEU A 256 -9.47 1.20 -8.12
C LEU A 256 -10.62 0.95 -9.10
N ALA A 257 -11.84 0.72 -8.61
CA ALA A 257 -13.00 0.32 -9.41
C ALA A 257 -12.70 -0.87 -10.36
N ARG A 258 -11.95 -1.86 -9.86
CA ARG A 258 -11.34 -2.98 -10.62
C ARG A 258 -11.73 -4.32 -10.01
N THR A 259 -11.76 -5.38 -10.81
CA THR A 259 -11.82 -6.78 -10.35
C THR A 259 -10.87 -7.65 -11.15
N GLU A 260 -10.40 -8.71 -10.52
CA GLU A 260 -9.44 -9.65 -11.07
C GLU A 260 -9.90 -11.07 -10.73
N PHE A 261 -9.77 -11.99 -11.67
CA PHE A 261 -10.09 -13.40 -11.44
C PHE A 261 -9.49 -14.29 -12.52
N ASN A 262 -9.26 -15.55 -12.19
CA ASN A 262 -8.97 -16.59 -13.17
C ASN A 262 -10.30 -17.15 -13.70
N LEU A 263 -10.50 -17.07 -15.02
CA LEU A 263 -11.65 -17.62 -15.74
C LEU A 263 -11.27 -18.95 -16.41
N ASP A 264 -12.07 -19.99 -16.18
CA ASP A 264 -12.07 -21.20 -17.00
C ASP A 264 -12.80 -20.92 -18.33
N THR A 265 -12.00 -20.66 -19.36
CA THR A 265 -12.43 -20.37 -20.74
C THR A 265 -13.02 -21.58 -21.46
N ALA A 266 -12.81 -22.81 -20.96
CA ALA A 266 -13.53 -23.99 -21.45
C ALA A 266 -14.98 -24.04 -20.92
N ALA A 267 -15.27 -23.34 -19.82
CA ALA A 267 -16.60 -23.29 -19.22
C ALA A 267 -17.41 -22.05 -19.63
N MET A 268 -16.80 -20.88 -19.82
CA MET A 268 -17.48 -19.64 -20.20
C MET A 268 -16.52 -18.62 -20.83
N SER A 269 -16.97 -17.83 -21.84
CA SER A 269 -16.13 -16.81 -22.48
C SER A 269 -16.07 -15.48 -21.69
N PRO A 270 -14.99 -14.68 -21.83
CA PRO A 270 -14.86 -13.37 -21.18
C PRO A 270 -16.05 -12.42 -21.42
N GLU A 271 -16.55 -12.39 -22.66
CA GLU A 271 -17.66 -11.54 -23.09
C GLU A 271 -18.99 -11.99 -22.46
N ALA A 272 -19.14 -13.31 -22.25
CA ALA A 272 -20.28 -13.87 -21.54
C ALA A 272 -20.26 -13.49 -20.05
N VAL A 273 -19.08 -13.45 -19.41
CA VAL A 273 -18.93 -12.93 -18.03
C VAL A 273 -19.33 -11.46 -17.96
N MET A 274 -18.78 -10.63 -18.85
CA MET A 274 -19.09 -9.19 -18.90
C MET A 274 -20.58 -8.95 -19.15
N LYS A 275 -21.19 -9.64 -20.12
CA LYS A 275 -22.63 -9.53 -20.40
C LYS A 275 -23.51 -10.07 -19.26
N HIS A 276 -23.04 -11.06 -18.50
CA HIS A 276 -23.72 -11.52 -17.28
C HIS A 276 -23.65 -10.45 -16.18
N LEU A 277 -22.49 -9.82 -15.98
CA LEU A 277 -22.30 -8.70 -15.05
C LEU A 277 -23.21 -7.52 -15.37
N GLU A 278 -23.19 -7.01 -16.60
CA GLU A 278 -23.96 -5.83 -16.99
C GLU A 278 -25.49 -6.06 -16.95
N ARG A 279 -25.94 -7.32 -17.10
CA ARG A 279 -27.36 -7.70 -16.98
C ARG A 279 -27.81 -7.90 -15.53
N THR A 280 -26.91 -8.28 -14.63
CA THR A 280 -27.22 -8.69 -13.24
C THR A 280 -26.85 -7.61 -12.21
N THR A 281 -26.00 -6.66 -12.60
CA THR A 281 -25.62 -5.46 -11.83
C THR A 281 -26.13 -4.19 -12.52
N GLU A 282 -25.63 -3.02 -12.13
CA GLU A 282 -25.82 -1.76 -12.87
C GLU A 282 -24.49 -1.19 -13.39
N PHE A 283 -23.42 -1.98 -13.31
CA PHE A 283 -22.09 -1.53 -13.70
C PHE A 283 -21.85 -1.76 -15.18
N LYS A 284 -20.97 -0.94 -15.78
CA LYS A 284 -20.38 -1.22 -17.09
C LYS A 284 -19.00 -1.82 -16.91
N CYS A 285 -18.67 -2.82 -17.73
CA CYS A 285 -17.42 -3.57 -17.61
C CYS A 285 -16.55 -3.36 -18.85
N GLU A 286 -15.26 -3.08 -18.66
CA GLU A 286 -14.27 -2.96 -19.73
C GLU A 286 -13.05 -3.83 -19.41
N ARG A 287 -12.59 -4.66 -20.35
CA ARG A 287 -11.45 -5.57 -20.14
C ARG A 287 -10.14 -4.79 -20.21
N ILE A 288 -9.34 -4.86 -19.14
CA ILE A 288 -7.97 -4.34 -19.16
C ILE A 288 -7.07 -5.43 -19.75
N SER A 289 -6.41 -5.14 -20.87
CA SER A 289 -5.34 -6.03 -21.37
C SER A 289 -4.10 -5.91 -20.48
N THR A 290 -3.53 -7.06 -20.10
CA THR A 290 -2.30 -7.16 -19.32
C THR A 290 -1.12 -7.69 -20.15
N GLN A 291 -1.25 -7.72 -21.49
CA GLN A 291 -0.22 -8.24 -22.40
C GLN A 291 0.16 -7.21 -23.47
N GLY A 292 1.47 -6.98 -23.60
CA GLY A 292 2.06 -5.99 -24.50
C GLY A 292 2.08 -4.56 -23.93
N SER A 293 2.78 -3.67 -24.63
CA SER A 293 2.67 -2.23 -24.44
C SER A 293 1.38 -1.72 -25.09
N ASN A 294 0.83 -0.62 -24.57
CA ASN A 294 -0.31 0.07 -25.19
C ASN A 294 0.06 1.49 -25.62
N LEU A 295 -0.54 1.94 -26.72
CA LEU A 295 -0.37 3.29 -27.26
C LEU A 295 -1.74 3.82 -27.72
N GLU A 296 -2.17 4.94 -27.17
CA GLU A 296 -3.42 5.58 -27.57
C GLU A 296 -3.14 6.63 -28.65
N VAL A 297 -3.84 6.51 -29.77
CA VAL A 297 -3.66 7.34 -30.97
C VAL A 297 -4.98 7.89 -31.46
N ILE A 298 -4.91 9.03 -32.16
CA ILE A 298 -6.00 9.66 -32.88
C ILE A 298 -5.70 9.46 -34.38
N PRO A 299 -6.36 8.53 -35.09
CA PRO A 299 -6.19 8.39 -36.52
C PRO A 299 -6.74 9.63 -37.24
N THR A 300 -6.04 10.12 -38.28
CA THR A 300 -6.49 11.32 -39.02
C THR A 300 -7.58 11.03 -40.04
N GLY A 301 -7.92 9.76 -40.25
CA GLY A 301 -8.98 9.28 -41.15
C GLY A 301 -10.22 8.77 -40.41
N ASN A 302 -11.07 8.04 -41.14
CA ASN A 302 -12.23 7.37 -40.55
C ASN A 302 -11.79 6.24 -39.60
N VAL A 303 -12.30 6.28 -38.36
CA VAL A 303 -11.91 5.38 -37.28
C VAL A 303 -12.27 3.91 -37.58
N LYS A 304 -13.31 3.65 -38.38
CA LYS A 304 -13.68 2.28 -38.78
C LYS A 304 -12.65 1.68 -39.72
N ASP A 305 -12.31 2.40 -40.78
CA ASP A 305 -11.35 1.98 -41.81
C ASP A 305 -9.93 1.75 -41.22
N PHE A 306 -9.64 2.36 -40.06
CA PHE A 306 -8.44 2.13 -39.26
C PHE A 306 -8.50 0.89 -38.34
N LEU A 307 -9.70 0.45 -37.93
CA LEU A 307 -9.89 -0.77 -37.13
C LEU A 307 -10.06 -2.01 -38.03
N ASP A 308 -10.69 -1.85 -39.20
CA ASP A 308 -10.91 -2.91 -40.19
C ASP A 308 -9.64 -3.22 -41.03
N GLN A 309 -8.51 -2.58 -40.75
CA GLN A 309 -7.23 -2.81 -41.43
C GLN A 309 -6.54 -4.11 -40.95
N PRO A 310 -5.73 -4.79 -41.79
CA PRO A 310 -4.90 -5.89 -41.32
C PRO A 310 -3.87 -5.38 -40.31
N LEU A 311 -3.81 -6.03 -39.13
CA LEU A 311 -2.93 -5.64 -38.04
C LEU A 311 -1.44 -5.62 -38.49
N PRO A 312 -0.69 -4.54 -38.20
CA PRO A 312 0.75 -4.49 -38.47
C PRO A 312 1.52 -5.57 -37.71
N LEU A 313 2.66 -5.99 -38.26
CA LEU A 313 3.52 -7.00 -37.64
C LEU A 313 4.01 -6.52 -36.26
N GLY A 314 3.71 -7.28 -35.21
CA GLY A 314 3.97 -6.91 -33.82
C GLY A 314 2.82 -6.18 -33.11
N VAL A 315 1.72 -5.84 -33.80
CA VAL A 315 0.48 -5.38 -33.15
C VAL A 315 -0.40 -6.60 -32.83
N ASN A 316 -0.83 -6.68 -31.58
CA ASN A 316 -1.67 -7.77 -31.07
C ASN A 316 -3.17 -7.50 -31.30
N ASP A 317 -3.61 -6.24 -31.10
CA ASP A 317 -5.01 -5.83 -31.16
C ASP A 317 -5.14 -4.29 -31.28
N MET A 318 -6.29 -3.80 -31.76
CA MET A 318 -6.67 -2.39 -31.79
C MET A 318 -8.10 -2.18 -31.30
N GLN A 319 -8.30 -1.36 -30.26
CA GLN A 319 -9.60 -1.17 -29.61
C GLN A 319 -10.04 0.30 -29.60
N LEU A 320 -11.35 0.54 -29.78
CA LEU A 320 -11.94 1.88 -29.67
C LEU A 320 -12.26 2.21 -28.21
N VAL A 321 -11.48 3.12 -27.60
CA VAL A 321 -11.60 3.47 -26.17
C VAL A 321 -12.40 4.76 -25.95
N GLY A 322 -12.47 5.64 -26.95
CA GLY A 322 -13.17 6.92 -26.84
C GLY A 322 -13.73 7.43 -28.16
N LYS A 323 -14.24 8.67 -28.16
CA LYS A 323 -14.66 9.36 -29.39
C LYS A 323 -13.45 9.69 -30.24
N GLY A 324 -13.07 8.78 -31.14
CA GLY A 324 -11.93 8.95 -32.06
C GLY A 324 -10.56 8.63 -31.46
N ILE A 325 -10.50 7.91 -30.34
CA ILE A 325 -9.24 7.44 -29.72
C ILE A 325 -9.19 5.92 -29.84
N VAL A 326 -8.16 5.42 -30.52
CA VAL A 326 -7.86 3.99 -30.69
C VAL A 326 -6.67 3.62 -29.82
N ARG A 327 -6.80 2.57 -29.01
CA ARG A 327 -5.70 1.97 -28.24
C ARG A 327 -5.13 0.80 -29.03
N ILE A 328 -3.86 0.91 -29.41
CA ILE A 328 -3.09 -0.14 -30.08
C ILE A 328 -2.34 -0.91 -29.00
N ASN A 329 -2.53 -2.24 -28.93
CA ASN A 329 -1.77 -3.14 -28.05
C ASN A 329 -0.68 -3.84 -28.89
N PHE A 330 0.58 -3.79 -28.47
CA PHE A 330 1.72 -4.24 -29.30
C PHE A 330 2.88 -4.86 -28.51
N ASP A 331 3.65 -5.68 -29.23
CA ASP A 331 5.00 -6.20 -28.99
C ASP A 331 6.14 -5.14 -28.97
N PRO A 332 6.54 -4.45 -27.88
CA PRO A 332 7.63 -3.46 -27.96
C PRO A 332 9.00 -4.02 -28.38
N LYS A 333 9.18 -5.34 -28.36
CA LYS A 333 10.39 -6.05 -28.83
C LYS A 333 10.32 -6.38 -30.32
N VAL A 334 9.13 -6.33 -30.93
CA VAL A 334 8.88 -6.62 -32.35
C VAL A 334 8.67 -5.32 -33.15
N ILE A 335 7.90 -4.37 -32.62
CA ILE A 335 7.62 -3.08 -33.24
C ILE A 335 7.72 -1.93 -32.23
N GLY A 336 8.39 -0.86 -32.64
CA GLY A 336 8.61 0.30 -31.78
C GLY A 336 7.51 1.36 -31.87
N ALA A 337 7.27 2.09 -30.77
CA ALA A 337 6.19 3.07 -30.66
C ALA A 337 6.22 4.16 -31.75
N ARG A 338 7.39 4.70 -32.12
CA ARG A 338 7.50 5.68 -33.23
C ARG A 338 7.17 5.07 -34.59
N SER A 339 7.38 3.76 -34.80
CA SER A 339 7.02 3.07 -36.04
C SER A 339 5.50 2.94 -36.23
N LEU A 340 4.70 3.02 -35.16
CA LEU A 340 3.23 3.02 -35.22
C LEU A 340 2.63 4.39 -35.61
N ILE A 341 3.39 5.48 -35.45
CA ILE A 341 2.92 6.87 -35.64
C ILE A 341 3.61 7.57 -36.82
N GLY A 342 4.86 7.22 -37.14
CA GLY A 342 5.65 7.90 -38.16
C GLY A 342 5.12 7.75 -39.60
N ASN A 343 5.63 8.62 -40.48
CA ASN A 343 5.18 8.82 -41.87
C ASN A 343 5.25 7.59 -42.81
N ASN A 344 5.79 6.45 -42.36
CA ASN A 344 5.77 5.17 -43.09
C ASN A 344 4.54 4.31 -42.76
N SER A 345 3.70 4.70 -41.80
CA SER A 345 2.39 4.08 -41.60
C SER A 345 1.49 4.35 -42.81
N LYS A 346 0.71 3.35 -43.24
CA LYS A 346 -0.22 3.46 -44.38
C LYS A 346 -1.41 4.39 -44.09
N TYR A 347 -1.62 4.72 -42.81
CA TYR A 347 -2.70 5.56 -42.30
C TYR A 347 -2.13 6.48 -41.19
N PRO A 348 -1.87 7.77 -41.46
CA PRO A 348 -1.25 8.65 -40.48
C PRO A 348 -2.11 8.82 -39.23
N CYS A 349 -1.45 8.81 -38.07
CA CYS A 349 -2.06 8.92 -36.76
C CYS A 349 -1.27 9.91 -35.90
N SER A 350 -1.94 10.63 -35.02
CA SER A 350 -1.29 11.45 -33.98
C SER A 350 -1.33 10.74 -32.64
N LEU A 351 -0.35 11.02 -31.76
CA LEU A 351 -0.37 10.53 -30.38
C LEU A 351 -1.52 11.18 -29.62
N ALA A 352 -2.36 10.39 -28.94
CA ALA A 352 -3.39 10.95 -28.07
C ALA A 352 -2.76 11.66 -26.86
N PRO A 353 -3.42 12.67 -26.26
CA PRO A 353 -2.99 13.25 -24.98
C PRO A 353 -2.75 12.15 -23.92
N PRO A 354 -1.84 12.34 -22.94
CA PRO A 354 -1.59 11.35 -21.90
C PRO A 354 -2.89 10.93 -21.20
N PRO A 355 -3.26 9.63 -21.19
CA PRO A 355 -4.50 9.19 -20.56
C PRO A 355 -4.39 9.41 -19.05
N VAL A 356 -5.27 10.24 -18.50
CA VAL A 356 -5.48 10.34 -17.05
C VAL A 356 -5.92 8.97 -16.55
N ASP A 357 -5.27 8.48 -15.49
CA ASP A 357 -5.53 7.16 -14.89
C ASP A 357 -7.05 6.90 -14.79
N PRO A 358 -7.57 5.84 -15.42
CA PRO A 358 -9.01 5.68 -15.63
C PRO A 358 -9.78 5.55 -14.31
N GLY A 359 -9.16 5.06 -13.24
CA GLY A 359 -9.75 5.03 -11.90
C GLY A 359 -9.92 6.44 -11.33
N LEU A 360 -8.89 7.28 -11.44
CA LEU A 360 -8.96 8.69 -11.02
C LEU A 360 -9.90 9.52 -11.90
N ALA A 361 -9.94 9.25 -13.21
CA ALA A 361 -10.84 9.92 -14.15
C ALA A 361 -12.31 9.57 -13.86
N ALA A 362 -12.63 8.29 -13.66
CA ALA A 362 -13.97 7.85 -13.29
C ALA A 362 -14.39 8.39 -11.91
N GLY A 363 -13.49 8.32 -10.92
CA GLY A 363 -13.72 8.84 -9.57
C GLY A 363 -14.00 10.35 -9.56
N SER A 364 -13.16 11.15 -10.22
CA SER A 364 -13.33 12.61 -10.30
C SER A 364 -14.61 13.02 -11.04
N LYS A 365 -14.97 12.31 -12.11
CA LYS A 365 -16.26 12.50 -12.79
C LYS A 365 -17.44 12.21 -11.85
N HIS A 366 -17.42 11.08 -11.15
CA HIS A 366 -18.48 10.71 -10.21
C HIS A 366 -18.63 11.72 -9.06
N VAL A 367 -17.52 12.19 -8.48
CA VAL A 367 -17.52 13.22 -7.43
C VAL A 367 -18.05 14.56 -7.94
N ARG A 368 -17.77 14.94 -9.20
CA ARG A 368 -18.33 16.14 -9.83
C ARG A 368 -19.83 16.00 -10.09
N GLU A 369 -20.29 14.84 -10.56
CA GLU A 369 -21.71 14.55 -10.78
C GLU A 369 -22.50 14.55 -9.45
N MET A 370 -21.97 13.92 -8.40
CA MET A 370 -22.56 13.95 -7.06
C MET A 370 -22.52 15.37 -6.45
N GLY A 371 -21.47 16.14 -6.69
CA GLY A 371 -21.39 17.55 -6.30
C GLY A 371 -22.44 18.42 -6.98
N PHE A 372 -22.68 18.22 -8.28
CA PHE A 372 -23.74 18.93 -9.01
C PHE A 372 -25.13 18.57 -8.47
N MET A 373 -25.41 17.29 -8.22
CA MET A 373 -26.68 16.86 -7.60
C MET A 373 -26.85 17.40 -6.18
N THR A 374 -25.77 17.49 -5.41
CA THR A 374 -25.76 18.09 -4.05
C THR A 374 -26.06 19.58 -4.12
N LEU A 375 -25.41 20.31 -5.04
CA LEU A 375 -25.65 21.74 -5.27
C LEU A 375 -27.11 22.00 -5.69
N LEU A 376 -27.65 21.19 -6.61
CA LEU A 376 -29.06 21.25 -7.01
C LEU A 376 -29.99 20.99 -5.82
N SER A 377 -29.65 20.05 -4.94
CA SER A 377 -30.41 19.77 -3.71
C SER A 377 -30.42 20.98 -2.79
N ILE A 378 -29.26 21.62 -2.56
CA ILE A 378 -29.15 22.85 -1.75
C ILE A 378 -30.00 23.98 -2.35
N VAL A 379 -29.89 24.22 -3.67
CA VAL A 379 -30.62 25.29 -4.38
C VAL A 379 -32.14 25.08 -4.34
N LEU A 380 -32.63 23.83 -4.40
CA LEU A 380 -34.07 23.53 -4.31
C LEU A 380 -34.59 23.51 -2.87
N THR A 381 -33.74 23.16 -1.89
CA THR A 381 -34.12 23.08 -0.46
C THR A 381 -34.14 24.46 0.22
N ILE A 382 -33.22 25.38 -0.12
CA ILE A 382 -33.19 26.73 0.48
C ILE A 382 -34.55 27.46 0.39
N PRO A 383 -35.25 27.50 -0.76
CA PRO A 383 -36.59 28.09 -0.84
C PRO A 383 -37.62 27.41 0.07
N VAL A 384 -37.56 26.08 0.25
CA VAL A 384 -38.48 25.35 1.16
C VAL A 384 -38.21 25.74 2.62
N LEU A 385 -36.94 25.84 3.02
CA LEU A 385 -36.58 26.34 4.36
C LEU A 385 -37.02 27.79 4.58
N VAL A 386 -36.82 28.66 3.58
CA VAL A 386 -37.26 30.07 3.66
C VAL A 386 -38.79 30.17 3.76
N LEU A 387 -39.54 29.37 3.01
CA LEU A 387 -41.02 29.36 3.07
C LEU A 387 -41.58 28.86 4.40
N SER A 388 -40.81 28.07 5.16
CA SER A 388 -41.23 27.44 6.41
C SER A 388 -40.72 28.16 7.67
N TRP A 389 -39.47 28.64 7.66
CA TRP A 389 -38.83 29.28 8.82
C TRP A 389 -38.87 30.82 8.80
N ALA A 390 -39.02 31.47 7.65
CA ALA A 390 -39.05 32.94 7.61
C ALA A 390 -40.46 33.48 7.98
N PRO A 391 -40.56 34.63 8.68
CA PRO A 391 -41.83 35.23 9.09
C PRO A 391 -42.55 35.92 7.91
N LEU A 392 -43.01 35.11 6.96
CA LEU A 392 -43.69 35.56 5.74
C LEU A 392 -45.20 35.76 5.95
N ARG A 393 -45.82 36.55 5.06
CA ARG A 393 -47.25 36.87 5.13
C ARG A 393 -48.11 35.64 4.85
N SER A 394 -48.71 35.09 5.91
CA SER A 394 -49.45 33.81 5.94
C SER A 394 -50.30 33.50 4.69
N ARG A 395 -49.77 32.64 3.82
CA ARG A 395 -50.48 32.00 2.69
C ARG A 395 -50.23 30.48 2.70
N PRO A 396 -50.71 29.76 3.73
CA PRO A 396 -50.30 28.38 4.00
C PRO A 396 -50.50 27.45 2.79
N ILE A 397 -51.67 27.49 2.14
CA ILE A 397 -51.95 26.67 0.95
C ILE A 397 -50.97 26.97 -0.21
N THR A 398 -50.59 28.23 -0.41
CA THR A 398 -49.64 28.62 -1.48
C THR A 398 -48.23 28.16 -1.15
N TYR A 399 -47.78 28.34 0.10
CA TYR A 399 -46.43 27.96 0.53
C TYR A 399 -46.27 26.43 0.60
N GLY A 400 -47.29 25.71 1.05
CA GLY A 400 -47.34 24.25 1.01
C GLY A 400 -47.36 23.69 -0.41
N ALA A 401 -48.10 24.29 -1.35
CA ALA A 401 -48.10 23.87 -2.75
C ALA A 401 -46.74 24.05 -3.44
N ILE A 402 -46.03 25.16 -3.17
CA ILE A 402 -44.68 25.40 -3.68
C ILE A 402 -43.70 24.40 -3.03
N SER A 403 -43.80 24.21 -1.72
CA SER A 403 -42.94 23.29 -0.96
C SER A 403 -43.12 21.83 -1.39
N LEU A 404 -44.36 21.39 -1.63
CA LEU A 404 -44.70 20.10 -2.23
C LEU A 404 -44.07 19.95 -3.60
N THR A 405 -44.15 20.97 -4.46
CA THR A 405 -43.58 20.94 -5.82
C THR A 405 -42.06 20.76 -5.78
N LEU A 406 -41.36 21.58 -4.98
CA LEU A 406 -39.90 21.49 -4.81
C LEU A 406 -39.47 20.18 -4.14
N ALA A 407 -40.19 19.74 -3.11
CA ALA A 407 -39.96 18.45 -2.46
C ALA A 407 -40.16 17.26 -3.42
N THR A 408 -41.16 17.32 -4.31
CA THR A 408 -41.38 16.30 -5.35
C THR A 408 -40.18 16.23 -6.29
N VAL A 409 -39.65 17.38 -6.75
CA VAL A 409 -38.46 17.43 -7.62
C VAL A 409 -37.24 16.85 -6.91
N ILE A 410 -37.00 17.22 -5.64
CA ILE A 410 -35.90 16.66 -4.85
C ILE A 410 -36.07 15.14 -4.67
N GLN A 411 -37.26 14.66 -4.33
CA GLN A 411 -37.52 13.25 -4.07
C GLN A 411 -37.41 12.39 -5.35
N VAL A 412 -37.83 12.91 -6.51
CA VAL A 412 -37.83 12.16 -7.79
C VAL A 412 -36.51 12.30 -8.56
N VAL A 413 -35.86 13.46 -8.55
CA VAL A 413 -34.62 13.70 -9.32
C VAL A 413 -33.37 13.33 -8.50
N ILE A 414 -33.35 13.67 -7.20
CA ILE A 414 -32.14 13.59 -6.37
C ILE A 414 -32.15 12.33 -5.50
N ALA A 415 -33.29 12.01 -4.85
CA ALA A 415 -33.45 10.74 -4.13
C ALA A 415 -33.87 9.57 -5.04
N GLY A 416 -34.51 9.85 -6.18
CA GLY A 416 -34.94 8.87 -7.18
C GLY A 416 -33.90 7.80 -7.54
N PRO A 417 -32.62 8.15 -7.81
CA PRO A 417 -31.55 7.19 -8.09
C PRO A 417 -31.24 6.15 -7.00
N PHE A 418 -31.72 6.31 -5.75
CA PHE A 418 -31.52 5.32 -4.68
C PHE A 418 -32.60 4.25 -4.67
N TYR A 419 -33.83 4.57 -5.08
CA TYR A 419 -34.96 3.62 -5.14
C TYR A 419 -34.65 2.35 -5.97
N PRO A 420 -34.21 2.43 -7.24
CA PRO A 420 -33.93 1.23 -8.02
C PRO A 420 -32.74 0.44 -7.47
N LYS A 421 -31.74 1.11 -6.87
CA LYS A 421 -30.56 0.46 -6.28
C LYS A 421 -30.94 -0.38 -5.07
N ALA A 422 -31.56 0.24 -4.07
CA ALA A 422 -32.03 -0.42 -2.86
C ALA A 422 -33.00 -1.57 -3.18
N LEU A 423 -33.99 -1.32 -4.06
CA LEU A 423 -34.99 -2.32 -4.42
C LEU A 423 -34.38 -3.50 -5.21
N LYS A 424 -33.48 -3.24 -6.17
CA LYS A 424 -32.78 -4.32 -6.89
C LYS A 424 -31.85 -5.12 -5.98
N SER A 425 -31.14 -4.50 -5.04
CA SER A 425 -30.26 -5.25 -4.14
C SER A 425 -31.04 -6.11 -3.13
N LEU A 426 -32.17 -5.60 -2.64
CA LEU A 426 -33.09 -6.37 -1.81
C LEU A 426 -33.68 -7.58 -2.55
N ILE A 427 -34.16 -7.40 -3.78
CA ILE A 427 -34.80 -8.46 -4.57
C ILE A 427 -33.80 -9.48 -5.14
N PHE A 428 -32.79 -9.01 -5.89
CA PHE A 428 -31.89 -9.88 -6.65
C PHE A 428 -30.69 -10.36 -5.83
N SER A 429 -30.12 -9.51 -4.97
CA SER A 429 -28.92 -9.84 -4.19
C SER A 429 -29.22 -10.32 -2.77
N ARG A 430 -30.48 -10.18 -2.31
CA ARG A 430 -30.94 -10.44 -0.93
C ARG A 430 -30.06 -9.73 0.10
N MET A 431 -29.72 -8.47 -0.17
CA MET A 431 -28.94 -7.62 0.74
C MET A 431 -29.75 -6.39 1.17
N ILE A 432 -29.60 -6.02 2.44
CA ILE A 432 -30.25 -4.84 3.03
C ILE A 432 -29.20 -3.73 3.05
N GLU A 433 -29.07 -3.00 1.95
CA GLU A 433 -28.07 -1.93 1.77
C GLU A 433 -28.44 -0.65 2.52
N MET A 434 -27.42 0.19 2.81
CA MET A 434 -27.61 1.50 3.46
C MET A 434 -28.57 2.42 2.69
N ASP A 435 -28.58 2.35 1.36
CA ASP A 435 -29.51 3.10 0.50
C ASP A 435 -30.99 2.77 0.81
N LEU A 436 -31.31 1.62 1.42
CA LEU A 436 -32.67 1.29 1.85
C LEU A 436 -33.13 2.13 3.06
N LEU A 437 -32.24 2.47 4.01
CA LEU A 437 -32.56 3.38 5.12
C LEU A 437 -32.85 4.78 4.61
N ILE A 438 -32.08 5.24 3.61
CA ILE A 438 -32.29 6.53 2.94
C ILE A 438 -33.64 6.53 2.22
N VAL A 439 -33.95 5.48 1.44
CA VAL A 439 -35.22 5.33 0.74
C VAL A 439 -36.41 5.28 1.71
N PHE A 440 -36.33 4.53 2.81
CA PHE A 440 -37.43 4.44 3.79
C PHE A 440 -37.62 5.75 4.56
N SER A 441 -36.55 6.37 5.09
CA SER A 441 -36.65 7.62 5.85
C SER A 441 -37.17 8.79 5.01
N THR A 442 -36.63 8.98 3.80
CA THR A 442 -37.09 10.04 2.88
C THR A 442 -38.51 9.80 2.39
N SER A 443 -38.87 8.56 2.02
CA SER A 443 -40.25 8.24 1.63
C SER A 443 -41.24 8.48 2.76
N ALA A 444 -40.91 8.09 4.01
CA ALA A 444 -41.78 8.29 5.15
C ALA A 444 -42.01 9.79 5.46
N ALA A 445 -40.93 10.59 5.47
CA ALA A 445 -41.03 12.04 5.67
C ALA A 445 -41.81 12.74 4.55
N TYR A 446 -41.57 12.36 3.30
CA TYR A 446 -42.28 12.89 2.13
C TYR A 446 -43.77 12.53 2.16
N ILE A 447 -44.12 11.24 2.30
CA ILE A 447 -45.51 10.76 2.30
C ILE A 447 -46.29 11.36 3.47
N PHE A 448 -45.70 11.46 4.67
CA PHE A 448 -46.33 12.12 5.81
C PHE A 448 -46.66 13.59 5.49
N SER A 449 -45.72 14.31 4.87
CA SER A 449 -45.91 15.73 4.49
C SER A 449 -47.00 15.91 3.44
N VAL A 450 -47.06 15.04 2.42
CA VAL A 450 -48.14 15.02 1.41
C VAL A 450 -49.50 14.79 2.06
N ILE A 451 -49.60 13.83 2.99
CA ILE A 451 -50.85 13.55 3.72
C ILE A 451 -51.25 14.76 4.57
N SER A 452 -50.32 15.35 5.32
CA SER A 452 -50.60 16.52 6.16
C SER A 452 -51.09 17.73 5.36
N PHE A 453 -50.47 18.01 4.21
CA PHE A 453 -50.92 19.06 3.29
C PHE A 453 -52.32 18.77 2.73
N GLY A 454 -52.63 17.50 2.40
CA GLY A 454 -53.98 17.08 2.01
C GLY A 454 -55.04 17.34 3.09
N TYR A 455 -54.70 17.09 4.36
CA TYR A 455 -55.56 17.41 5.51
C TYR A 455 -55.74 18.93 5.72
N LEU A 456 -54.68 19.72 5.56
CA LEU A 456 -54.73 21.18 5.58
C LEU A 456 -55.64 21.76 4.49
N VAL A 457 -55.50 21.28 3.24
CA VAL A 457 -56.36 21.68 2.11
C VAL A 457 -57.82 21.23 2.33
N SER A 458 -58.03 20.11 3.02
CA SER A 458 -59.36 19.62 3.42
C SER A 458 -59.96 20.34 4.64
N GLY A 459 -59.35 21.43 5.12
CA GLY A 459 -59.84 22.23 6.25
C GLY A 459 -59.69 21.60 7.62
N HIS A 460 -59.00 20.46 7.72
CA HIS A 460 -58.80 19.68 8.95
C HIS A 460 -57.29 19.53 9.24
N PRO A 461 -56.56 20.63 9.53
CA PRO A 461 -55.11 20.59 9.68
C PRO A 461 -54.67 19.69 10.85
N LEU A 462 -53.59 18.92 10.63
CA LEU A 462 -52.99 18.09 11.67
C LEU A 462 -52.22 18.94 12.69
N SER A 463 -52.24 18.48 13.95
CA SER A 463 -51.66 19.11 15.15
C SER A 463 -50.19 19.55 15.04
N THR A 464 -49.45 19.01 14.06
CA THR A 464 -48.00 19.18 13.90
C THR A 464 -47.59 19.97 12.65
N GLY A 465 -48.52 20.29 11.75
CA GLY A 465 -48.18 20.84 10.43
C GLY A 465 -47.48 19.85 9.49
N GLU A 466 -47.05 20.37 8.34
CA GLU A 466 -46.40 19.65 7.24
C GLU A 466 -44.87 19.78 7.26
N PHE A 467 -44.17 18.70 6.90
CA PHE A 467 -42.72 18.56 7.13
C PHE A 467 -41.89 18.54 5.83
N PHE A 468 -42.31 19.28 4.79
CA PHE A 468 -41.57 19.36 3.53
C PHE A 468 -40.14 19.89 3.74
N GLU A 469 -39.93 20.81 4.67
CA GLU A 469 -38.59 21.25 5.13
C GLU A 469 -37.72 20.09 5.63
N THR A 470 -38.25 19.22 6.49
CA THR A 470 -37.53 18.07 7.03
C THR A 470 -37.20 17.10 5.90
N SER A 471 -38.17 16.76 5.04
CA SER A 471 -37.94 15.81 3.95
C SER A 471 -36.88 16.29 2.95
N THR A 472 -36.83 17.58 2.66
CA THR A 472 -35.88 18.17 1.70
C THR A 472 -34.50 18.39 2.30
N LEU A 473 -34.43 18.92 3.53
CA LEU A 473 -33.19 19.07 4.29
C LEU A 473 -32.51 17.73 4.57
N LEU A 474 -33.28 16.68 4.90
CA LEU A 474 -32.79 15.31 5.08
C LEU A 474 -32.05 14.82 3.82
N VAL A 475 -32.70 14.88 2.64
CA VAL A 475 -32.07 14.48 1.36
C VAL A 475 -30.80 15.29 1.11
N THR A 476 -30.87 16.62 1.29
CA THR A 476 -29.72 17.51 1.05
C THR A 476 -28.53 17.21 1.96
N LEU A 477 -28.76 16.99 3.27
CA LEU A 477 -27.67 16.73 4.23
C LEU A 477 -26.99 15.38 3.97
N ILE A 478 -27.75 14.33 3.61
CA ILE A 478 -27.18 13.04 3.19
C ILE A 478 -26.38 13.19 1.88
N MET A 479 -26.81 14.03 0.95
CA MET A 479 -26.03 14.32 -0.27
C MET A 479 -24.72 15.05 0.05
N VAL A 480 -24.73 16.04 0.96
CA VAL A 480 -23.51 16.70 1.44
C VAL A 480 -22.57 15.70 2.13
N GLY A 481 -23.08 14.83 3.01
CA GLY A 481 -22.28 13.80 3.69
C GLY A 481 -21.59 12.84 2.72
N ARG A 482 -22.36 12.27 1.77
CA ARG A 482 -21.82 11.40 0.71
C ARG A 482 -20.85 12.12 -0.21
N TRP A 483 -21.10 13.39 -0.55
CA TRP A 483 -20.19 14.18 -1.39
C TRP A 483 -18.87 14.49 -0.69
N VAL A 484 -18.90 14.90 0.59
CA VAL A 484 -17.70 15.12 1.42
C VAL A 484 -16.89 13.83 1.59
N ALA A 485 -17.57 12.70 1.84
CA ALA A 485 -16.91 11.39 1.92
C ALA A 485 -16.21 10.99 0.61
N ALA A 486 -16.87 11.18 -0.53
CA ALA A 486 -16.31 10.84 -1.84
C ALA A 486 -15.19 11.79 -2.28
N LEU A 487 -15.33 13.10 -2.06
CA LEU A 487 -14.26 14.10 -2.20
C LEU A 487 -13.02 13.71 -1.40
N SER A 488 -13.20 13.34 -0.14
CA SER A 488 -12.10 13.02 0.78
C SER A 488 -11.39 11.72 0.37
N ARG A 489 -12.14 10.71 -0.07
CA ARG A 489 -11.58 9.48 -0.67
C ARG A 489 -10.81 9.77 -1.96
N GLN A 490 -11.36 10.60 -2.86
CA GLN A 490 -10.69 10.97 -4.11
C GLN A 490 -9.39 11.72 -3.85
N LYS A 491 -9.40 12.73 -2.96
CA LYS A 491 -8.19 13.48 -2.57
C LYS A 491 -7.13 12.57 -1.95
N ALA A 492 -7.52 11.61 -1.11
CA ALA A 492 -6.60 10.62 -0.57
C ALA A 492 -5.92 9.81 -1.69
N VAL A 493 -6.69 9.22 -2.62
CA VAL A 493 -6.16 8.44 -3.76
C VAL A 493 -5.28 9.30 -4.67
N GLN A 494 -5.69 10.53 -5.00
CA GLN A 494 -4.90 11.45 -5.84
C GLN A 494 -3.56 11.82 -5.22
N SER A 495 -3.49 11.98 -3.89
CA SER A 495 -2.27 12.38 -3.18
C SER A 495 -1.21 11.27 -3.04
N ILE A 496 -1.39 10.13 -3.74
CA ILE A 496 -0.63 8.87 -3.57
C ILE A 496 -0.25 8.27 -4.96
N THR A 497 -0.50 8.98 -6.05
CA THR A 497 -0.18 8.50 -7.41
C THR A 497 1.31 8.66 -7.73
N ILE A 498 2.10 7.65 -7.36
CA ILE A 498 3.57 7.59 -7.58
C ILE A 498 3.95 7.76 -9.07
N ARG A 499 3.06 7.39 -10.00
CA ARG A 499 3.19 7.66 -11.46
C ARG A 499 3.43 9.15 -11.79
N SER A 500 3.07 10.09 -10.91
CA SER A 500 3.32 11.53 -11.08
C SER A 500 4.79 11.96 -10.90
N LEU A 501 5.67 11.08 -10.39
CA LEU A 501 7.10 11.34 -10.31
C LEU A 501 7.83 11.16 -11.65
N GLN A 502 7.21 10.49 -12.63
CA GLN A 502 7.79 10.23 -13.94
C GLN A 502 7.64 11.44 -14.85
N SER A 503 8.68 11.79 -15.60
CA SER A 503 8.58 12.83 -16.64
C SER A 503 7.62 12.40 -17.76
N SER A 504 6.86 13.35 -18.30
CA SER A 504 6.05 13.14 -19.50
C SER A 504 6.88 13.19 -20.79
N THR A 505 7.97 13.97 -20.82
CA THR A 505 8.84 14.14 -21.99
C THR A 505 10.27 13.65 -21.72
N ALA A 506 10.98 13.32 -22.79
CA ALA A 506 12.38 12.89 -22.81
C ALA A 506 13.11 13.52 -23.99
N GLN A 507 14.39 13.84 -23.79
CA GLN A 507 15.27 14.36 -24.82
C GLN A 507 16.01 13.20 -25.51
N LEU A 508 15.60 12.83 -26.72
CA LEU A 508 16.26 11.77 -27.49
C LEU A 508 17.61 12.27 -28.02
N ALA A 509 18.66 11.46 -27.88
CA ALA A 509 20.00 11.74 -28.38
C ALA A 509 20.32 10.89 -29.61
N THR A 510 20.90 11.51 -30.65
CA THR A 510 21.61 10.77 -31.71
C THR A 510 22.84 10.05 -31.15
N LYS A 511 23.34 9.04 -31.88
CA LYS A 511 24.59 8.31 -31.52
C LYS A 511 25.80 9.24 -31.43
N ASP A 512 25.77 10.35 -32.17
CA ASP A 512 26.81 11.38 -32.22
C ASP A 512 26.59 12.49 -31.16
N GLY A 513 25.55 12.38 -30.33
CA GLY A 513 25.28 13.25 -29.17
C GLY A 513 24.81 14.68 -29.48
N THR A 514 24.59 15.02 -30.76
CA THR A 514 24.40 16.40 -31.24
C THR A 514 22.96 16.82 -31.48
N SER A 515 22.08 15.94 -31.99
CA SER A 515 20.64 16.26 -32.10
C SER A 515 19.93 15.91 -30.80
N ILE A 516 19.13 16.86 -30.30
CA ILE A 516 18.26 16.70 -29.13
C ILE A 516 16.83 16.99 -29.60
N ASP A 517 16.06 15.94 -29.83
CA ASP A 517 14.63 16.04 -30.12
C ASP A 517 13.85 15.77 -28.82
N GLU A 518 13.03 16.71 -28.37
CA GLU A 518 12.11 16.45 -27.26
C GLU A 518 10.91 15.62 -27.76
N ILE A 519 10.70 14.47 -27.14
CA ILE A 519 9.62 13.54 -27.46
C ILE A 519 8.80 13.19 -26.21
N ASP A 520 7.53 12.84 -26.41
CA ASP A 520 6.72 12.20 -25.37
C ASP A 520 7.35 10.86 -24.98
N THR A 521 7.48 10.59 -23.68
CA THR A 521 8.10 9.35 -23.17
C THR A 521 7.44 8.08 -23.71
N ARG A 522 6.15 8.11 -24.04
CA ARG A 522 5.41 6.98 -24.65
C ARG A 522 5.93 6.59 -26.04
N LEU A 523 6.79 7.42 -26.65
CA LEU A 523 7.46 7.18 -27.93
C LEU A 523 8.87 6.57 -27.80
N LEU A 524 9.40 6.43 -26.59
CA LEU A 524 10.70 5.77 -26.34
C LEU A 524 10.67 4.28 -26.73
N GLN A 525 11.81 3.75 -27.16
CA GLN A 525 11.98 2.38 -27.64
C GLN A 525 13.24 1.71 -27.09
N TYR A 526 13.23 0.37 -27.10
CA TYR A 526 14.40 -0.44 -26.80
C TYR A 526 15.57 -0.10 -27.74
N GLY A 527 16.69 0.29 -27.17
CA GLY A 527 17.89 0.71 -27.89
C GLY A 527 18.06 2.24 -28.04
N ASP A 528 17.08 3.04 -27.64
CA ASP A 528 17.19 4.50 -27.63
C ASP A 528 18.24 5.00 -26.62
N LEU A 529 18.83 6.14 -26.97
CA LEU A 529 19.68 6.95 -26.10
C LEU A 529 18.92 8.23 -25.75
N PHE A 530 18.90 8.61 -24.48
CA PHE A 530 18.32 9.87 -24.04
C PHE A 530 19.32 10.70 -23.24
N THR A 531 19.18 12.02 -23.32
CA THR A 531 19.90 12.99 -22.49
C THR A 531 19.10 13.26 -21.22
N VAL A 532 19.79 13.35 -20.08
CA VAL A 532 19.27 14.00 -18.88
C VAL A 532 20.11 15.26 -18.65
N LEU A 533 19.42 16.41 -18.62
CA LEU A 533 20.03 17.70 -18.33
C LEU A 533 20.17 17.92 -16.82
N PRO A 534 21.00 18.88 -16.38
CA PRO A 534 21.07 19.26 -14.98
C PRO A 534 19.73 19.72 -14.41
N GLU A 535 19.45 19.40 -13.15
CA GLU A 535 18.20 19.65 -12.42
C GLU A 535 16.92 19.04 -13.05
N HIS A 536 17.04 18.14 -14.04
CA HIS A 536 15.91 17.49 -14.70
C HIS A 536 15.65 16.08 -14.15
N ARG A 537 14.39 15.64 -14.19
CA ARG A 537 14.01 14.26 -13.81
C ARG A 537 14.40 13.25 -14.88
N VAL A 538 14.89 12.10 -14.44
CA VAL A 538 15.15 10.94 -15.30
C VAL A 538 13.81 10.40 -15.85
N PRO A 539 13.61 10.27 -17.17
CA PRO A 539 12.32 9.87 -17.74
C PRO A 539 12.01 8.36 -17.60
N THR A 540 13.02 7.49 -17.67
CA THR A 540 12.88 6.03 -17.54
C THR A 540 14.21 5.38 -17.14
N ASP A 541 14.19 4.12 -16.72
CA ASP A 541 15.38 3.44 -16.20
C ASP A 541 16.43 3.16 -17.29
N GLY A 542 17.70 3.40 -16.98
CA GLY A 542 18.78 3.33 -17.97
C GLY A 542 20.18 3.09 -17.38
N ILE A 543 21.16 3.01 -18.27
CA ILE A 543 22.59 2.92 -17.94
C ILE A 543 23.32 4.13 -18.56
N VAL A 544 24.11 4.85 -17.76
CA VAL A 544 24.93 5.97 -18.24
C VAL A 544 25.97 5.45 -19.23
N ILE A 545 26.02 6.04 -20.43
CA ILE A 545 27.03 5.74 -21.46
C ILE A 545 28.04 6.87 -21.67
N SER A 546 27.69 8.10 -21.26
CA SER A 546 28.59 9.24 -21.28
C SER A 546 28.14 10.29 -20.25
N GLY A 547 29.11 11.06 -19.75
CA GLY A 547 28.90 12.01 -18.65
C GLY A 547 29.02 11.38 -17.26
N SER A 548 28.97 12.26 -16.26
CA SER A 548 29.03 11.96 -14.83
C SER A 548 28.25 13.04 -14.08
N SER A 549 27.51 12.64 -13.05
CA SER A 549 26.68 13.56 -12.26
C SER A 549 26.32 12.91 -10.92
N GLU A 550 25.97 13.73 -9.95
CA GLU A 550 25.25 13.29 -8.75
C GLU A 550 23.74 13.21 -9.09
N ILE A 551 23.04 12.17 -8.62
CA ILE A 551 21.58 12.05 -8.77
C ILE A 551 20.93 11.94 -7.40
N ASP A 552 19.94 12.80 -7.15
CA ASP A 552 19.02 12.67 -6.03
C ASP A 552 17.96 11.58 -6.34
N GLU A 553 18.12 10.43 -5.68
CA GLU A 553 17.19 9.30 -5.75
C GLU A 553 16.26 9.27 -4.51
N SER A 554 16.30 10.30 -3.63
CA SER A 554 15.63 10.33 -2.32
C SER A 554 14.12 10.10 -2.35
N MET A 555 13.45 10.47 -3.45
CA MET A 555 12.00 10.25 -3.64
C MET A 555 11.64 8.77 -3.84
N LEU A 556 12.62 7.89 -4.06
CA LEU A 556 12.44 6.44 -4.23
C LEU A 556 13.28 5.63 -3.23
N THR A 557 14.58 5.93 -3.09
CA THR A 557 15.48 5.25 -2.12
C THR A 557 15.31 5.78 -0.70
N GLY A 558 14.76 7.00 -0.54
CA GLY A 558 14.64 7.66 0.76
C GLY A 558 15.93 8.23 1.32
N GLU A 559 17.06 8.09 0.61
CA GLU A 559 18.39 8.51 1.06
C GLU A 559 18.61 9.99 0.71
N SER A 560 18.86 10.84 1.72
CA SER A 560 18.92 12.30 1.56
C SER A 560 20.26 12.83 1.04
N ARG A 561 21.15 11.96 0.56
CA ARG A 561 22.41 12.34 -0.09
C ARG A 561 22.37 11.88 -1.55
N PRO A 562 22.68 12.74 -2.52
CA PRO A 562 22.80 12.33 -3.91
C PRO A 562 23.80 11.17 -4.09
N SER A 563 23.49 10.27 -5.02
CA SER A 563 24.38 9.19 -5.44
C SER A 563 25.18 9.63 -6.65
N GLU A 564 26.51 9.58 -6.58
CA GLU A 564 27.37 9.71 -7.77
C GLU A 564 27.03 8.63 -8.81
N LYS A 565 26.88 9.05 -10.07
CA LYS A 565 26.69 8.18 -11.23
C LYS A 565 27.75 8.51 -12.28
N GLN A 566 28.48 7.49 -12.70
CA GLN A 566 29.53 7.54 -13.73
C GLN A 566 29.19 6.57 -14.88
N VAL A 567 29.97 6.55 -15.97
CA VAL A 567 29.74 5.64 -17.12
C VAL A 567 29.65 4.17 -16.64
N GLY A 568 28.61 3.47 -17.08
CA GLY A 568 28.26 2.11 -16.64
C GLY A 568 27.30 2.05 -15.45
N SER A 569 27.05 3.16 -14.75
CA SER A 569 26.09 3.23 -13.63
C SER A 569 24.65 3.08 -14.10
N LYS A 570 23.83 2.38 -13.32
CA LYS A 570 22.36 2.39 -13.48
C LYS A 570 21.77 3.68 -12.93
N ILE A 571 20.69 4.16 -13.54
CA ILE A 571 19.87 5.27 -13.03
C ILE A 571 18.37 4.91 -13.09
N ILE A 572 17.61 5.49 -12.16
CA ILE A 572 16.21 5.14 -11.90
C ILE A 572 15.28 6.29 -12.32
N ALA A 573 14.14 5.97 -12.93
CA ALA A 573 13.11 6.93 -13.35
C ALA A 573 12.64 7.85 -12.20
N GLY A 574 12.30 9.10 -12.53
CA GLY A 574 11.76 10.13 -11.62
C GLY A 574 12.76 10.73 -10.63
N SER A 575 13.91 10.09 -10.41
CA SER A 575 15.07 10.67 -9.71
C SER A 575 15.50 11.99 -10.37
N ILE A 576 16.04 12.93 -9.59
CA ILE A 576 16.46 14.25 -10.07
C ILE A 576 17.97 14.22 -10.33
N ASN A 577 18.38 14.50 -11.55
CA ASN A 577 19.79 14.65 -11.88
C ASN A 577 20.29 16.01 -11.38
N GLY A 578 21.45 16.03 -10.71
CA GLY A 578 22.10 17.24 -10.21
C GLY A 578 22.85 18.00 -11.31
N SER A 579 24.10 18.41 -11.05
CA SER A 579 24.82 19.41 -11.86
C SER A 579 25.35 18.94 -13.24
N GLY A 580 25.51 17.63 -13.47
CA GLY A 580 26.16 17.10 -14.68
C GLY A 580 25.19 16.71 -15.80
N LYS A 581 25.60 16.84 -17.07
CA LYS A 581 24.84 16.29 -18.22
C LYS A 581 25.13 14.79 -18.35
N LEU A 582 24.08 13.98 -18.40
CA LEU A 582 24.19 12.53 -18.63
C LEU A 582 23.62 12.14 -20.00
N VAL A 583 24.29 11.21 -20.69
CA VAL A 583 23.72 10.49 -21.84
C VAL A 583 23.55 9.03 -21.44
N VAL A 584 22.33 8.52 -21.64
CA VAL A 584 21.84 7.31 -20.99
C VAL A 584 21.25 6.39 -22.04
N LYS A 585 21.63 5.11 -22.03
CA LYS A 585 20.98 4.07 -22.82
C LYS A 585 19.76 3.54 -22.07
N LEU A 586 18.61 3.55 -22.72
CA LEU A 586 17.36 3.01 -22.18
C LEU A 586 17.51 1.51 -21.87
N THR A 587 17.05 1.10 -20.68
CA THR A 587 16.97 -0.32 -20.28
C THR A 587 15.54 -0.82 -20.15
N HIS A 588 14.63 0.01 -19.63
CA HIS A 588 13.21 -0.31 -19.49
C HIS A 588 12.35 0.80 -20.08
N LEU A 589 11.23 0.44 -20.69
CA LEU A 589 10.26 1.40 -21.20
C LEU A 589 9.45 2.03 -20.05
N PRO A 590 8.83 3.21 -20.25
CA PRO A 590 8.04 3.87 -19.20
C PRO A 590 6.94 3.02 -18.55
N GLY A 591 6.34 2.07 -19.28
CA GLY A 591 5.35 1.12 -18.73
C GLY A 591 5.95 -0.05 -17.93
N GLU A 592 7.27 -0.26 -18.01
CA GLU A 592 8.01 -1.40 -17.46
C GLU A 592 9.11 -0.95 -16.47
N ASN A 593 9.22 0.35 -16.19
CA ASN A 593 10.25 0.92 -15.32
C ASN A 593 9.92 0.79 -13.82
N THR A 594 10.89 1.14 -12.98
CA THR A 594 10.82 1.09 -11.51
C THR A 594 9.59 1.83 -10.96
N ILE A 595 9.24 3.01 -11.48
CA ILE A 595 8.03 3.74 -11.04
C ILE A 595 6.75 2.98 -11.37
N SER A 596 6.65 2.42 -12.59
CA SER A 596 5.49 1.63 -13.01
C SER A 596 5.36 0.32 -12.21
N VAL A 597 6.47 -0.34 -11.88
CA VAL A 597 6.51 -1.51 -11.00
C VAL A 597 6.06 -1.15 -9.57
N ILE A 598 6.59 -0.07 -8.98
CA ILE A 598 6.16 0.41 -7.65
C ILE A 598 4.67 0.79 -7.65
N ALA A 599 4.20 1.50 -8.69
CA ALA A 599 2.80 1.87 -8.82
C ALA A 599 1.88 0.65 -8.96
N GLY A 600 2.33 -0.41 -9.66
CA GLY A 600 1.65 -1.70 -9.71
C GLY A 600 1.51 -2.34 -8.32
N MET A 601 2.61 -2.43 -7.58
CA MET A 601 2.62 -2.97 -6.21
C MET A 601 1.71 -2.19 -5.25
N VAL A 602 1.65 -0.87 -5.38
CA VAL A 602 0.73 -0.01 -4.60
C VAL A 602 -0.73 -0.13 -5.07
N ASP A 603 -0.98 -0.48 -6.33
CA ASP A 603 -2.31 -0.81 -6.83
C ASP A 603 -2.78 -2.21 -6.37
N ASP A 604 -1.88 -3.20 -6.29
CA ASP A 604 -2.15 -4.52 -5.72
C ASP A 604 -2.62 -4.43 -4.26
N ALA A 605 -2.00 -3.54 -3.46
CA ALA A 605 -2.43 -3.30 -2.09
C ALA A 605 -3.86 -2.73 -2.00
N LYS A 606 -4.27 -1.89 -2.96
CA LYS A 606 -5.65 -1.38 -3.09
C LYS A 606 -6.63 -2.45 -3.60
N LEU A 607 -6.14 -3.53 -4.21
CA LEU A 607 -6.91 -4.71 -4.65
C LEU A 607 -7.07 -5.78 -3.57
N SER A 608 -6.22 -5.78 -2.56
CA SER A 608 -6.37 -6.64 -1.39
C SER A 608 -7.35 -6.06 -0.36
N LYS A 609 -8.30 -6.87 0.10
CA LYS A 609 -9.26 -6.51 1.16
C LYS A 609 -8.76 -7.02 2.51
N PRO A 610 -8.56 -6.16 3.54
CA PRO A 610 -8.06 -6.61 4.84
C PRO A 610 -9.18 -7.20 5.72
N LYS A 611 -8.83 -8.15 6.59
CA LYS A 611 -9.79 -8.86 7.47
C LYS A 611 -10.62 -7.92 8.37
N ILE A 612 -10.07 -6.80 8.81
CA ILE A 612 -10.80 -5.77 9.57
C ILE A 612 -11.88 -5.05 8.74
N GLN A 613 -11.77 -5.01 7.41
CA GLN A 613 -12.85 -4.54 6.52
C GLN A 613 -13.96 -5.58 6.39
N ASP A 614 -13.65 -6.87 6.34
CA ASP A 614 -14.69 -7.93 6.40
C ASP A 614 -15.47 -7.89 7.71
N LEU A 615 -14.83 -7.55 8.83
CA LEU A 615 -15.54 -7.28 10.09
C LEU A 615 -16.45 -6.04 9.96
N ALA A 616 -15.97 -4.96 9.32
CA ALA A 616 -16.75 -3.74 9.08
C ALA A 616 -18.02 -4.02 8.26
N ASP A 617 -17.86 -4.68 7.10
CA ASP A 617 -18.96 -5.02 6.19
C ASP A 617 -19.93 -6.03 6.86
N ARG A 618 -19.41 -6.99 7.64
CA ARG A 618 -20.25 -7.88 8.45
C ARG A 618 -21.07 -7.11 9.48
N VAL A 619 -20.47 -6.20 10.25
CA VAL A 619 -21.21 -5.36 11.20
C VAL A 619 -22.28 -4.54 10.47
N ALA A 620 -21.94 -3.87 9.37
CA ALA A 620 -22.90 -3.11 8.56
C ALA A 620 -24.07 -3.96 8.06
N SER A 621 -23.82 -5.22 7.66
CA SER A 621 -24.86 -6.14 7.18
C SER A 621 -25.90 -6.54 8.23
N TYR A 622 -25.52 -6.61 9.51
CA TYR A 622 -26.45 -6.81 10.63
C TYR A 622 -27.04 -5.50 11.16
N PHE A 623 -26.32 -4.38 11.03
CA PHE A 623 -26.73 -3.08 11.55
C PHE A 623 -28.07 -2.62 10.95
N VAL A 624 -28.24 -2.70 9.63
CA VAL A 624 -29.46 -2.22 8.96
C VAL A 624 -30.74 -2.95 9.43
N PRO A 625 -30.84 -4.30 9.44
CA PRO A 625 -32.03 -4.98 9.97
C PRO A 625 -32.26 -4.75 11.47
N VAL A 626 -31.20 -4.54 12.27
CA VAL A 626 -31.34 -4.14 13.69
C VAL A 626 -31.99 -2.77 13.82
N ILE A 627 -31.56 -1.77 13.04
CA ILE A 627 -32.17 -0.43 13.02
C ILE A 627 -33.63 -0.46 12.56
N VAL A 628 -33.97 -1.24 11.53
CA VAL A 628 -35.37 -1.42 11.09
C VAL A 628 -36.23 -2.05 12.20
N SER A 629 -35.71 -3.04 12.91
CA SER A 629 -36.39 -3.66 14.05
C SER A 629 -36.60 -2.68 15.21
N LEU A 630 -35.58 -1.88 15.54
CA LEU A 630 -35.64 -0.84 16.58
C LEU A 630 -36.55 0.32 16.20
N THR A 631 -36.68 0.64 14.91
CA THR A 631 -37.66 1.60 14.39
C THR A 631 -39.09 1.13 14.65
N ILE A 632 -39.40 -0.12 14.31
CA ILE A 632 -40.73 -0.73 14.53
C ILE A 632 -41.03 -0.82 16.04
N PHE A 633 -40.05 -1.21 16.86
CA PHE A 633 -40.17 -1.23 18.31
C PHE A 633 -40.46 0.19 18.88
N THR A 634 -39.68 1.19 18.47
CA THR A 634 -39.87 2.60 18.87
C THR A 634 -41.27 3.10 18.51
N PHE A 635 -41.76 2.77 17.31
CA PHE A 635 -43.10 3.13 16.86
C PHE A 635 -44.20 2.52 17.74
N VAL A 636 -44.14 1.20 18.00
CA VAL A 636 -45.11 0.49 18.85
C VAL A 636 -45.09 1.03 20.28
N VAL A 637 -43.90 1.22 20.87
CA VAL A 637 -43.75 1.76 22.24
C VAL A 637 -44.33 3.17 22.35
N TRP A 638 -44.05 4.07 21.41
CA TRP A 638 -44.58 5.43 21.48
C TRP A 638 -46.09 5.54 21.24
N ILE A 639 -46.69 4.65 20.44
CA ILE A 639 -48.16 4.52 20.38
C ILE A 639 -48.70 4.06 21.75
N SER A 640 -48.13 3.00 22.32
CA SER A 640 -48.57 2.46 23.62
C SER A 640 -48.46 3.50 24.74
N VAL A 641 -47.33 4.21 24.84
CA VAL A 641 -47.12 5.29 25.81
C VAL A 641 -48.04 6.48 25.54
N GLY A 642 -48.23 6.86 24.28
CA GLY A 642 -49.11 7.97 23.89
C GLY A 642 -50.56 7.75 24.31
N VAL A 643 -51.09 6.54 24.10
CA VAL A 643 -52.47 6.18 24.45
C VAL A 643 -52.61 5.85 25.94
N ALA A 644 -51.81 4.94 26.48
CA ALA A 644 -52.02 4.40 27.84
C ALA A 644 -51.51 5.32 28.96
N VAL A 645 -50.39 6.02 28.74
CA VAL A 645 -49.76 6.88 29.76
C VAL A 645 -50.11 8.35 29.54
N GLN A 646 -49.96 8.86 28.32
CA GLN A 646 -50.18 10.27 27.99
C GLN A 646 -51.65 10.61 27.67
N LYS A 647 -52.53 9.61 27.61
CA LYS A 647 -53.99 9.75 27.33
C LYS A 647 -54.32 10.58 26.09
N LYS A 648 -53.44 10.56 25.08
CA LYS A 648 -53.65 11.25 23.80
C LYS A 648 -54.62 10.48 22.92
N SER A 649 -55.22 11.19 21.95
CA SER A 649 -55.91 10.51 20.84
C SER A 649 -54.94 9.58 20.11
N GLY A 650 -55.47 8.48 19.58
CA GLY A 650 -54.69 7.54 18.76
C GLY A 650 -54.05 8.20 17.54
N SER A 651 -54.66 9.28 17.01
CA SER A 651 -54.08 10.13 15.95
C SER A 651 -52.77 10.78 16.38
N ASP A 652 -52.78 11.53 17.49
CA ASP A 652 -51.62 12.29 17.96
C ASP A 652 -50.52 11.37 18.50
N ALA A 653 -50.91 10.24 19.13
CA ALA A 653 -49.98 9.19 19.53
C ALA A 653 -49.28 8.56 18.31
N ALA A 654 -50.01 8.28 17.23
CA ALA A 654 -49.43 7.77 15.99
C ALA A 654 -48.52 8.80 15.29
N ILE A 655 -48.92 10.07 15.20
CA ILE A 655 -48.08 11.15 14.65
C ILE A 655 -46.77 11.28 15.44
N GLN A 656 -46.83 11.31 16.77
CA GLN A 656 -45.65 11.36 17.63
C GLN A 656 -44.74 10.14 17.43
N ALA A 657 -45.31 8.94 17.29
CA ALA A 657 -44.56 7.71 17.05
C ALA A 657 -43.91 7.67 15.65
N ILE A 658 -44.59 8.16 14.61
CA ILE A 658 -44.02 8.32 13.25
C ILE A 658 -42.79 9.24 13.31
N ILE A 659 -42.88 10.38 14.01
CA ILE A 659 -41.78 11.33 14.13
C ILE A 659 -40.56 10.67 14.80
N PHE A 660 -40.74 9.93 15.90
CA PHE A 660 -39.63 9.21 16.53
C PHE A 660 -39.07 8.09 15.64
N ALA A 661 -39.92 7.31 14.97
CA ALA A 661 -39.49 6.26 14.04
C ALA A 661 -38.67 6.82 12.85
N ILE A 662 -39.11 7.93 12.25
CA ILE A 662 -38.36 8.63 11.20
C ILE A 662 -37.01 9.14 11.73
N THR A 663 -36.98 9.74 12.93
CA THR A 663 -35.73 10.23 13.54
C THR A 663 -34.72 9.09 13.76
N VAL A 664 -35.18 7.93 14.23
CA VAL A 664 -34.37 6.71 14.42
C VAL A 664 -33.80 6.20 13.08
N LEU A 665 -34.59 6.17 12.01
CA LEU A 665 -34.11 5.76 10.68
C LEU A 665 -33.03 6.71 10.12
N ILE A 666 -33.21 8.03 10.27
CA ILE A 666 -32.29 9.03 9.71
C ILE A 666 -30.95 9.01 10.44
N VAL A 667 -30.97 9.09 11.77
CA VAL A 667 -29.76 9.28 12.58
C VAL A 667 -28.79 8.09 12.49
N SER A 668 -29.31 6.95 12.06
CA SER A 668 -28.64 5.65 12.08
C SER A 668 -27.96 5.28 10.76
N CYS A 669 -27.42 6.22 9.98
CA CYS A 669 -26.54 5.81 8.88
C CYS A 669 -25.21 5.25 9.44
N PRO A 670 -24.81 4.01 9.12
CA PRO A 670 -23.46 3.50 9.42
C PRO A 670 -22.39 4.07 8.46
N CYS A 671 -22.63 5.26 7.89
CA CYS A 671 -21.82 5.93 6.87
C CYS A 671 -20.33 6.03 7.27
N ALA A 672 -20.04 6.36 8.53
CA ALA A 672 -18.66 6.45 9.05
C ALA A 672 -17.98 5.08 9.19
N ILE A 673 -18.72 4.02 9.53
CA ILE A 673 -18.21 2.65 9.72
C ILE A 673 -17.65 2.12 8.39
N GLY A 674 -18.35 2.35 7.27
CA GLY A 674 -17.92 1.95 5.93
C GLY A 674 -16.72 2.73 5.37
N LEU A 675 -16.29 3.82 6.04
CA LEU A 675 -15.12 4.63 5.67
C LEU A 675 -13.92 4.36 6.59
N ALA A 676 -14.17 3.93 7.83
CA ALA A 676 -13.21 3.81 8.93
C ALA A 676 -11.93 3.04 8.59
N VAL A 677 -12.05 1.95 7.81
CA VAL A 677 -10.93 1.11 7.37
C VAL A 677 -10.32 1.59 6.04
N PRO A 678 -11.05 1.60 4.90
CA PRO A 678 -10.42 1.81 3.58
C PRO A 678 -9.73 3.18 3.47
N MET A 679 -10.22 4.22 4.16
CA MET A 679 -9.57 5.53 4.11
C MET A 679 -8.23 5.56 4.86
N VAL A 680 -8.12 4.87 6.01
CA VAL A 680 -6.86 4.79 6.75
C VAL A 680 -5.86 3.89 6.03
N ILE A 681 -6.32 2.79 5.41
CA ILE A 681 -5.47 1.91 4.60
C ILE A 681 -4.88 2.67 3.40
N VAL A 682 -5.71 3.35 2.60
CA VAL A 682 -5.23 4.12 1.44
C VAL A 682 -4.18 5.15 1.85
N ILE A 683 -4.45 5.96 2.88
CA ILE A 683 -3.51 6.99 3.36
C ILE A 683 -2.25 6.36 3.96
N GLY A 684 -2.39 5.23 4.66
CA GLY A 684 -1.27 4.48 5.25
C GLY A 684 -0.32 3.90 4.20
N SER A 685 -0.84 3.31 3.12
CA SER A 685 -0.01 2.84 1.99
C SER A 685 0.78 3.99 1.35
N GLY A 686 0.17 5.17 1.23
CA GLY A 686 0.86 6.36 0.70
C GLY A 686 1.98 6.86 1.60
N VAL A 687 1.70 7.05 2.89
CA VAL A 687 2.71 7.46 3.89
C VAL A 687 3.83 6.42 4.04
N ALA A 688 3.53 5.13 3.80
CA ALA A 688 4.54 4.07 3.74
C ALA A 688 5.42 4.20 2.49
N ALA A 689 4.83 4.42 1.31
CA ALA A 689 5.57 4.62 0.08
C ALA A 689 6.44 5.89 0.10
N GLU A 690 5.92 7.01 0.61
CA GLU A 690 6.67 8.26 0.91
C GLU A 690 7.87 8.00 1.85
N ARG A 691 7.83 6.93 2.64
CA ARG A 691 8.91 6.51 3.57
C ARG A 691 9.76 5.35 3.03
N GLY A 692 9.53 4.87 1.81
CA GLY A 692 10.30 3.78 1.19
C GLY A 692 9.88 2.37 1.62
N VAL A 693 8.64 2.19 2.10
CA VAL A 693 8.04 0.89 2.48
C VAL A 693 6.80 0.65 1.63
N ILE A 694 6.90 -0.23 0.63
CA ILE A 694 5.79 -0.57 -0.26
C ILE A 694 5.08 -1.81 0.27
N PHE A 695 3.89 -1.65 0.84
CA PHE A 695 2.97 -2.77 1.05
C PHE A 695 2.33 -3.17 -0.29
N LYS A 696 2.30 -4.47 -0.59
CA LYS A 696 1.53 -5.10 -1.69
C LYS A 696 0.21 -5.71 -1.19
N SER A 697 0.03 -5.82 0.13
CA SER A 697 -1.21 -6.29 0.76
C SER A 697 -1.63 -5.43 1.96
N ALA A 698 -2.88 -4.96 1.97
CA ALA A 698 -3.53 -4.27 3.08
C ALA A 698 -3.66 -5.14 4.33
N ASP A 699 -3.72 -6.46 4.13
CA ASP A 699 -3.66 -7.45 5.20
C ASP A 699 -2.32 -7.37 5.95
N SER A 700 -1.21 -7.08 5.28
CA SER A 700 0.10 -6.84 5.93
C SER A 700 0.13 -5.52 6.70
N ILE A 701 -0.58 -4.48 6.25
CA ILE A 701 -0.80 -3.25 7.03
C ILE A 701 -1.61 -3.57 8.30
N GLU A 702 -2.51 -4.55 8.28
CA GLU A 702 -3.24 -4.99 9.47
C GLU A 702 -2.42 -5.94 10.38
N MET A 703 -1.43 -6.66 9.83
CA MET A 703 -0.67 -7.68 10.56
C MET A 703 0.68 -7.20 11.10
N ALA A 704 1.36 -6.22 10.52
CA ALA A 704 2.74 -5.90 10.90
C ALA A 704 2.91 -5.42 12.36
N TYR A 705 1.93 -4.71 12.95
CA TYR A 705 1.97 -4.37 14.39
C TYR A 705 1.77 -5.58 15.32
N LYS A 706 1.26 -6.71 14.80
CA LYS A 706 1.09 -7.98 15.53
C LYS A 706 2.37 -8.83 15.53
N THR A 707 3.45 -8.37 14.89
CA THR A 707 4.71 -9.12 14.73
C THR A 707 5.22 -9.63 16.07
N THR A 708 5.34 -10.96 16.16
CA THR A 708 5.85 -11.67 17.35
C THR A 708 7.27 -12.18 17.14
N HIS A 709 7.60 -12.52 15.88
CA HIS A 709 8.90 -13.02 15.47
C HIS A 709 9.36 -12.26 14.22
N VAL A 710 10.63 -11.85 14.16
CA VAL A 710 11.29 -11.43 12.92
C VAL A 710 12.43 -12.41 12.62
N VAL A 711 12.32 -13.08 11.49
CA VAL A 711 13.33 -14.00 10.97
C VAL A 711 14.07 -13.29 9.84
N PHE A 712 15.38 -13.15 9.96
CA PHE A 712 16.23 -12.58 8.92
C PHE A 712 16.97 -13.68 8.16
N ASP A 713 17.19 -13.49 6.86
CA ASP A 713 18.38 -14.06 6.22
C ASP A 713 19.64 -13.26 6.57
N LYS A 714 20.80 -13.90 6.49
CA LYS A 714 22.10 -13.25 6.65
C LYS A 714 22.50 -12.43 5.42
N THR A 715 22.58 -13.07 4.25
CA THR A 715 23.48 -12.68 3.16
C THR A 715 22.79 -11.73 2.19
N GLY A 716 23.15 -10.45 2.19
CA GLY A 716 22.46 -9.40 1.44
C GLY A 716 21.31 -8.74 2.20
N THR A 717 20.82 -9.39 3.27
CA THR A 717 19.79 -8.85 4.17
C THR A 717 20.40 -8.19 5.41
N LEU A 718 21.01 -8.94 6.34
CA LEU A 718 21.73 -8.35 7.50
C LEU A 718 23.11 -7.79 7.12
N THR A 719 23.68 -8.31 6.02
CA THR A 719 24.93 -7.85 5.43
C THR A 719 24.67 -7.07 4.13
N GLU A 720 25.70 -6.39 3.63
CA GLU A 720 25.67 -5.76 2.29
C GLU A 720 25.80 -6.79 1.14
N GLY A 721 26.03 -8.08 1.44
CA GLY A 721 26.38 -9.09 0.43
C GLY A 721 27.76 -8.86 -0.20
N LYS A 722 28.62 -8.08 0.47
CA LYS A 722 29.97 -7.70 0.03
C LYS A 722 30.99 -8.39 0.92
N LEU A 723 31.60 -9.45 0.37
CA LEU A 723 32.73 -10.12 0.99
C LEU A 723 33.94 -9.17 1.09
N LYS A 724 34.62 -9.22 2.23
CA LYS A 724 35.86 -8.49 2.50
C LYS A 724 36.88 -9.45 3.10
N VAL A 725 38.16 -9.30 2.73
CA VAL A 725 39.25 -10.02 3.39
C VAL A 725 39.41 -9.45 4.81
N ALA A 726 39.17 -10.30 5.81
CA ALA A 726 39.36 -10.00 7.23
C ALA A 726 40.68 -10.58 7.77
N ARG A 727 41.13 -11.70 7.19
CA ARG A 727 42.45 -12.31 7.44
C ARG A 727 43.14 -12.67 6.13
N GLU A 728 44.43 -12.41 6.05
CA GLU A 728 45.35 -13.06 5.11
C GLU A 728 46.44 -13.79 5.90
N GLN A 729 46.90 -14.94 5.40
CA GLN A 729 48.04 -15.67 5.95
C GLN A 729 48.80 -16.34 4.79
N TYR A 730 50.05 -15.93 4.58
CA TYR A 730 50.97 -16.56 3.63
C TYR A 730 51.82 -17.61 4.33
N ILE A 731 52.14 -18.70 3.62
CA ILE A 731 52.95 -19.82 4.14
C ILE A 731 54.38 -19.79 3.59
N MET A 732 54.66 -18.98 2.55
CA MET A 732 56.01 -18.71 2.04
C MET A 732 56.39 -17.25 2.28
N GLU A 733 57.64 -16.99 2.71
CA GLU A 733 58.17 -15.69 3.17
C GLU A 733 58.24 -14.55 2.13
N ASN A 734 57.61 -14.68 0.95
CA ASN A 734 57.75 -13.72 -0.16
C ASN A 734 56.40 -13.15 -0.60
N ASP A 735 55.73 -12.46 0.33
CA ASP A 735 54.39 -11.86 0.19
C ASP A 735 54.20 -11.10 -1.12
N VAL A 736 55.20 -10.34 -1.59
CA VAL A 736 55.06 -9.50 -2.80
C VAL A 736 54.82 -10.36 -4.05
N VAL A 737 55.61 -11.43 -4.21
CA VAL A 737 55.44 -12.37 -5.34
C VAL A 737 54.13 -13.17 -5.18
N SER A 738 53.81 -13.58 -3.95
CA SER A 738 52.55 -14.27 -3.63
C SER A 738 51.33 -13.43 -4.01
N ARG A 739 51.26 -12.17 -3.56
CA ARG A 739 50.18 -11.21 -3.85
C ARG A 739 50.01 -11.00 -5.35
N SER A 740 51.10 -10.79 -6.10
CA SER A 740 51.04 -10.65 -7.57
C SER A 740 50.55 -11.91 -8.29
N MET A 741 51.00 -13.12 -7.88
CA MET A 741 50.58 -14.38 -8.48
C MET A 741 49.11 -14.71 -8.19
N ILE A 742 48.66 -14.41 -6.97
CA ILE A 742 47.27 -14.61 -6.55
C ILE A 742 46.35 -13.63 -7.27
N LEU A 743 46.71 -12.33 -7.32
CA LEU A 743 45.93 -11.32 -8.05
C LEU A 743 45.77 -11.72 -9.52
N GLY A 744 46.85 -12.17 -10.18
CA GLY A 744 46.79 -12.69 -11.55
C GLY A 744 45.84 -13.87 -11.77
N LEU A 745 45.59 -14.69 -10.74
CA LEU A 745 44.60 -15.78 -10.78
C LEU A 745 43.16 -15.27 -10.56
N VAL A 746 42.95 -14.31 -9.66
CA VAL A 746 41.59 -13.82 -9.32
C VAL A 746 41.05 -12.71 -10.24
N SER A 747 41.89 -11.82 -10.80
CA SER A 747 41.44 -10.60 -11.52
C SER A 747 40.42 -10.84 -12.64
N ASN A 748 40.51 -11.98 -13.34
CA ASN A 748 39.60 -12.32 -14.44
C ASN A 748 38.32 -13.06 -14.00
N SER A 749 38.10 -13.26 -12.70
CA SER A 749 36.99 -14.05 -12.15
C SER A 749 35.91 -13.16 -11.54
N LYS A 750 34.71 -13.16 -12.14
CA LYS A 750 33.53 -12.40 -11.65
C LYS A 750 32.85 -13.01 -10.40
N HIS A 751 33.49 -13.96 -9.73
CA HIS A 751 32.93 -14.58 -8.52
C HIS A 751 33.16 -13.67 -7.31
N PRO A 752 32.18 -13.48 -6.39
CA PRO A 752 32.31 -12.52 -5.28
C PRO A 752 33.56 -12.70 -4.41
N VAL A 753 33.92 -13.97 -4.12
CA VAL A 753 35.17 -14.33 -3.41
C VAL A 753 36.42 -13.83 -4.16
N SER A 754 36.48 -14.07 -5.48
CA SER A 754 37.62 -13.65 -6.31
C SER A 754 37.72 -12.12 -6.37
N ALA A 755 36.59 -11.43 -6.52
CA ALA A 755 36.54 -9.98 -6.55
C ALA A 755 37.00 -9.36 -5.21
N ALA A 756 36.53 -9.90 -4.09
CA ALA A 756 36.95 -9.45 -2.75
C ALA A 756 38.46 -9.59 -2.53
N VAL A 757 39.05 -10.73 -2.94
CA VAL A 757 40.50 -10.95 -2.86
C VAL A 757 41.25 -10.06 -3.86
N ALA A 758 40.74 -9.85 -5.07
CA ALA A 758 41.35 -8.98 -6.07
C ALA A 758 41.42 -7.52 -5.58
N THR A 759 40.30 -6.94 -5.19
CA THR A 759 40.22 -5.56 -4.68
C THR A 759 41.07 -5.34 -3.43
N TYR A 760 41.14 -6.35 -2.54
CA TYR A 760 42.04 -6.29 -1.39
C TYR A 760 43.52 -6.24 -1.80
N LEU A 761 43.96 -7.12 -2.71
CA LEU A 761 45.34 -7.15 -3.20
C LEU A 761 45.72 -5.91 -4.01
N GLU A 762 44.78 -5.36 -4.80
CA GLU A 762 44.92 -4.09 -5.51
C GLU A 762 45.07 -2.92 -4.53
N SER A 763 44.32 -2.91 -3.42
CA SER A 763 44.45 -1.89 -2.36
C SER A 763 45.79 -1.93 -1.62
N LEU A 764 46.48 -3.08 -1.65
CA LEU A 764 47.86 -3.27 -1.16
C LEU A 764 48.93 -2.94 -2.22
N GLY A 765 48.54 -2.43 -3.40
CA GLY A 765 49.45 -2.05 -4.47
C GLY A 765 50.04 -3.22 -5.27
N ALA A 766 49.46 -4.43 -5.17
CA ALA A 766 49.94 -5.58 -5.93
C ALA A 766 49.62 -5.42 -7.43
N THR A 767 50.56 -5.85 -8.30
CA THR A 767 50.35 -5.88 -9.76
C THR A 767 50.06 -7.31 -10.22
N PRO A 768 49.07 -7.54 -11.12
CA PRO A 768 48.69 -8.89 -11.53
C PRO A 768 49.79 -9.59 -12.34
N ALA A 769 50.25 -10.76 -11.88
CA ALA A 769 51.15 -11.62 -12.64
C ALA A 769 50.42 -12.37 -13.77
N LYS A 770 51.18 -12.86 -14.76
CA LYS A 770 50.64 -13.51 -15.94
C LYS A 770 50.29 -14.99 -15.70
N VAL A 771 49.10 -15.24 -15.16
CA VAL A 771 48.55 -16.60 -14.99
C VAL A 771 47.82 -17.06 -16.26
N GLY A 772 48.16 -18.24 -16.76
CA GLY A 772 47.55 -18.87 -17.95
C GLY A 772 46.49 -19.92 -17.61
N ASP A 773 45.79 -20.43 -18.63
CA ASP A 773 44.82 -21.54 -18.55
C ASP A 773 43.72 -21.41 -17.47
N ILE A 774 43.38 -20.18 -17.03
CA ILE A 774 42.44 -19.94 -15.93
C ILE A 774 41.05 -20.51 -16.24
N LYS A 775 40.52 -21.33 -15.33
CA LYS A 775 39.21 -21.98 -15.39
C LYS A 775 38.49 -21.87 -14.04
N SER A 776 37.21 -21.54 -14.07
CA SER A 776 36.34 -21.61 -12.89
C SER A 776 35.69 -22.99 -12.80
N VAL A 777 35.73 -23.59 -11.62
CA VAL A 777 35.14 -24.89 -11.31
C VAL A 777 34.01 -24.69 -10.29
N ALA A 778 32.76 -24.88 -10.73
CA ALA A 778 31.57 -24.62 -9.92
C ALA A 778 31.59 -25.44 -8.61
N GLY A 779 31.18 -24.81 -7.49
CA GLY A 779 31.19 -25.41 -6.15
C GLY A 779 32.58 -25.69 -5.56
N LYS A 780 33.65 -25.23 -6.21
CA LYS A 780 35.04 -25.54 -5.83
C LYS A 780 35.94 -24.31 -5.78
N GLY A 781 36.05 -23.55 -6.87
CA GLY A 781 36.94 -22.39 -6.97
C GLY A 781 37.42 -22.11 -8.39
N ILE A 782 38.69 -21.74 -8.53
CA ILE A 782 39.40 -21.42 -9.76
C ILE A 782 40.74 -22.17 -9.82
N GLU A 783 41.17 -22.58 -11.01
CA GLU A 783 42.52 -23.12 -11.25
C GLU A 783 43.15 -22.50 -12.51
N GLY A 784 44.47 -22.42 -12.55
CA GLY A 784 45.26 -21.90 -13.67
C GLY A 784 46.71 -22.36 -13.60
N LYS A 785 47.58 -21.78 -14.42
CA LYS A 785 49.02 -22.07 -14.42
C LYS A 785 49.85 -20.80 -14.26
N ALA A 786 50.76 -20.81 -13.30
CA ALA A 786 51.77 -19.77 -13.10
C ALA A 786 53.16 -20.42 -13.18
N ASP A 787 54.05 -19.90 -14.02
CA ASP A 787 55.40 -20.43 -14.29
C ASP A 787 55.44 -21.96 -14.53
N GLY A 788 54.43 -22.47 -15.24
CA GLY A 788 54.24 -23.89 -15.55
C GLY A 788 53.69 -24.74 -14.40
N LYS A 789 53.73 -24.26 -13.16
CA LYS A 789 53.08 -24.91 -12.01
C LYS A 789 51.57 -24.68 -12.04
N LEU A 790 50.81 -25.67 -11.57
CA LEU A 790 49.37 -25.55 -11.36
C LEU A 790 49.11 -24.70 -10.10
N ILE A 791 48.29 -23.65 -10.20
CA ILE A 791 47.84 -22.86 -9.05
C ILE A 791 46.32 -23.00 -8.93
N ARG A 792 45.81 -23.14 -7.71
CA ARG A 792 44.37 -23.25 -7.42
C ARG A 792 43.98 -22.33 -6.27
N GLY A 793 42.80 -21.72 -6.36
CA GLY A 793 42.17 -20.99 -5.25
C GLY A 793 40.74 -21.44 -5.07
N GLY A 794 40.31 -21.77 -3.85
CA GLY A 794 38.99 -22.35 -3.61
C GLY A 794 38.71 -22.72 -2.15
N ASN A 795 37.67 -23.52 -1.94
CA ASN A 795 37.36 -24.03 -0.60
C ASN A 795 38.38 -25.09 -0.15
N ALA A 796 38.66 -25.14 1.16
CA ALA A 796 39.64 -26.04 1.75
C ALA A 796 39.37 -27.52 1.40
N ARG A 797 38.08 -27.91 1.33
CA ARG A 797 37.63 -29.27 0.98
C ARG A 797 38.06 -29.75 -0.40
N TRP A 798 38.09 -28.86 -1.40
CA TRP A 798 38.56 -29.24 -2.74
C TRP A 798 40.09 -29.30 -2.83
N LEU A 799 40.77 -28.52 -1.99
CA LEU A 799 42.22 -28.39 -1.96
C LEU A 799 42.89 -29.37 -0.97
N ASP A 800 42.10 -30.24 -0.33
CA ASP A 800 42.50 -31.22 0.69
C ASP A 800 43.24 -30.59 1.90
N ALA A 801 42.92 -29.32 2.18
CA ALA A 801 43.62 -28.48 3.16
C ALA A 801 42.88 -28.34 4.51
N GLU A 802 41.75 -29.01 4.71
CA GLU A 802 40.94 -28.91 5.94
C GLU A 802 41.69 -29.37 7.21
N SER A 803 42.75 -30.15 7.08
CA SER A 803 43.58 -30.65 8.19
C SER A 803 44.78 -29.77 8.54
N ASP A 804 45.05 -28.71 7.77
CA ASP A 804 46.19 -27.81 8.02
C ASP A 804 45.93 -26.86 9.20
N GLY A 805 46.95 -26.65 10.04
CA GLY A 805 46.85 -25.80 11.23
C GLY A 805 46.56 -24.33 10.93
N HIS A 806 47.05 -23.79 9.82
CA HIS A 806 46.76 -22.41 9.38
C HIS A 806 45.29 -22.28 8.96
N VAL A 807 44.79 -23.26 8.22
CA VAL A 807 43.38 -23.35 7.79
C VAL A 807 42.46 -23.47 9.00
N GLN A 808 42.79 -24.35 9.96
CA GLN A 808 42.04 -24.50 11.21
C GLN A 808 42.07 -23.23 12.09
N SER A 809 43.19 -22.51 12.13
CA SER A 809 43.27 -21.22 12.84
C SER A 809 42.27 -20.22 12.29
N VAL A 810 42.29 -19.94 10.99
CA VAL A 810 41.39 -18.96 10.36
C VAL A 810 39.93 -19.45 10.34
N LEU A 811 39.70 -20.77 10.30
CA LEU A 811 38.37 -21.37 10.44
C LEU A 811 37.79 -21.15 11.85
N SER A 812 38.63 -21.21 12.89
CA SER A 812 38.21 -21.03 14.29
C SER A 812 37.78 -19.60 14.61
N GLU A 813 38.28 -18.60 13.88
CA GLU A 813 37.79 -17.21 13.94
C GLU A 813 36.42 -17.03 13.25
N GLY A 814 35.93 -18.05 12.54
CA GLY A 814 34.59 -18.10 11.94
C GLY A 814 34.50 -17.58 10.50
N TYR A 815 35.61 -17.34 9.81
CA TYR A 815 35.60 -16.77 8.46
C TYR A 815 35.25 -17.78 7.35
N THR A 816 34.68 -17.28 6.25
CA THR A 816 34.54 -18.03 5.00
C THR A 816 35.92 -18.17 4.35
N LEU A 817 36.42 -19.40 4.21
CA LEU A 817 37.78 -19.64 3.73
C LEU A 817 37.91 -19.64 2.21
N PHE A 818 38.88 -18.89 1.70
CA PHE A 818 39.46 -19.06 0.37
C PHE A 818 40.94 -19.44 0.51
N CYS A 819 41.22 -20.73 0.38
CA CYS A 819 42.57 -21.29 0.43
C CYS A 819 43.17 -21.30 -0.97
N ILE A 820 44.49 -21.19 -1.07
CA ILE A 820 45.24 -21.21 -2.34
C ILE A 820 46.38 -22.22 -2.24
N THR A 821 46.51 -23.09 -3.23
CA THR A 821 47.60 -24.07 -3.34
C THR A 821 48.43 -23.86 -4.60
N LEU A 822 49.73 -24.17 -4.50
CA LEU A 822 50.67 -24.21 -5.62
C LEU A 822 51.17 -25.66 -5.77
N GLY A 823 50.77 -26.32 -6.86
CA GLY A 823 50.92 -27.77 -7.02
C GLY A 823 50.00 -28.53 -6.07
N SER A 824 50.57 -29.00 -4.96
CA SER A 824 49.88 -29.70 -3.86
C SER A 824 50.14 -29.08 -2.49
N GLU A 825 50.90 -27.98 -2.41
CA GLU A 825 51.27 -27.31 -1.17
C GLU A 825 50.36 -26.10 -0.93
N LEU A 826 49.95 -25.89 0.33
CA LEU A 826 49.19 -24.71 0.73
C LEU A 826 50.09 -23.47 0.70
N TYR A 827 49.60 -22.42 0.06
CA TYR A 827 50.39 -21.23 -0.31
C TYR A 827 49.90 -19.98 0.42
N ALA A 828 48.57 -19.80 0.49
CA ALA A 828 47.93 -18.73 1.23
C ALA A 828 46.54 -19.15 1.72
N VAL A 829 46.08 -18.55 2.82
CA VAL A 829 44.71 -18.67 3.35
C VAL A 829 44.14 -17.26 3.50
N PHE A 830 42.96 -17.03 2.92
CA PHE A 830 42.18 -15.81 3.13
C PHE A 830 40.92 -16.14 3.92
N GLY A 831 40.77 -15.48 5.08
CA GLY A 831 39.53 -15.45 5.83
C GLY A 831 38.67 -14.29 5.35
N LEU A 832 37.53 -14.58 4.74
CA LEU A 832 36.57 -13.60 4.26
C LEU A 832 35.42 -13.48 5.27
N SER A 833 35.07 -12.25 5.63
CA SER A 833 33.79 -11.93 6.26
C SER A 833 32.86 -11.31 5.22
N ASP A 834 31.56 -11.31 5.50
CA ASP A 834 30.58 -10.49 4.77
C ASP A 834 30.31 -9.23 5.60
N THR A 835 30.17 -8.09 4.94
CA THR A 835 30.14 -6.79 5.62
C THR A 835 28.76 -6.56 6.27
N VAL A 836 28.68 -6.54 7.59
CA VAL A 836 27.45 -6.25 8.34
C VAL A 836 26.95 -4.82 8.03
N ARG A 837 25.64 -4.65 7.84
CA ARG A 837 25.07 -3.31 7.63
C ARG A 837 25.20 -2.45 8.90
N PRO A 838 25.66 -1.19 8.83
CA PRO A 838 25.89 -0.36 10.02
C PRO A 838 24.70 -0.23 10.97
N GLU A 839 23.46 -0.28 10.46
CA GLU A 839 22.23 -0.19 11.26
C GLU A 839 21.69 -1.55 11.74
N ALA A 840 22.31 -2.68 11.39
CA ALA A 840 21.81 -4.02 11.72
C ALA A 840 21.73 -4.26 13.23
N ALA A 841 22.83 -4.08 13.96
CA ALA A 841 22.88 -4.24 15.42
C ALA A 841 21.89 -3.30 16.13
N ALA A 842 21.79 -2.05 15.68
CA ALA A 842 20.82 -1.08 16.21
C ALA A 842 19.36 -1.49 15.94
N THR A 843 19.07 -2.06 14.77
CA THR A 843 17.73 -2.55 14.41
C THR A 843 17.36 -3.80 15.21
N VAL A 844 18.29 -4.75 15.36
CA VAL A 844 18.16 -5.95 16.20
C VAL A 844 17.86 -5.55 17.65
N ALA A 845 18.61 -4.61 18.22
CA ALA A 845 18.36 -4.08 19.56
C ALA A 845 16.97 -3.42 19.68
N LYS A 846 16.59 -2.53 18.74
CA LYS A 846 15.27 -1.87 18.71
C LYS A 846 14.11 -2.87 18.60
N LEU A 847 14.27 -3.99 17.89
CA LEU A 847 13.26 -5.05 17.80
C LEU A 847 13.18 -5.87 19.09
N ARG A 848 14.32 -6.28 19.67
CA ARG A 848 14.34 -7.02 20.95
C ARG A 848 13.75 -6.19 22.10
N GLN A 849 14.00 -4.87 22.14
CA GLN A 849 13.39 -3.94 23.09
C GLN A 849 11.85 -3.88 22.99
N ARG A 850 11.26 -4.25 21.85
CA ARG A 850 9.80 -4.35 21.66
C ARG A 850 9.22 -5.71 22.09
N GLY A 851 10.04 -6.61 22.63
CA GLY A 851 9.63 -7.97 23.00
C GLY A 851 9.44 -8.90 21.79
N ILE A 852 9.96 -8.53 20.62
CA ILE A 852 9.89 -9.34 19.40
C ILE A 852 11.02 -10.38 19.45
N GLN A 853 10.67 -11.66 19.25
CA GLN A 853 11.66 -12.74 19.17
C GLN A 853 12.38 -12.69 17.82
N LEU A 854 13.68 -12.95 17.83
CA LEU A 854 14.51 -12.85 16.63
C LEU A 854 15.01 -14.24 16.20
N SER A 855 15.32 -14.39 14.92
CA SER A 855 16.03 -15.57 14.43
C SER A 855 16.85 -15.23 13.20
N LEU A 856 18.00 -15.88 13.06
CA LEU A 856 18.86 -15.78 11.89
C LEU A 856 18.90 -17.12 11.15
N LEU A 857 18.50 -17.12 9.88
CA LEU A 857 18.70 -18.24 8.97
C LEU A 857 19.80 -17.91 7.97
N SER A 858 20.58 -18.91 7.58
CA SER A 858 21.50 -18.78 6.44
C SER A 858 21.86 -20.14 5.86
N GLY A 859 22.19 -20.17 4.57
CA GLY A 859 22.79 -21.34 3.91
C GLY A 859 24.27 -21.52 4.24
N ASP A 860 24.91 -20.52 4.83
CA ASP A 860 26.36 -20.47 5.05
C ASP A 860 26.83 -21.36 6.22
N ASP A 861 28.16 -21.55 6.30
CA ASP A 861 28.82 -22.36 7.32
C ASP A 861 28.72 -21.80 8.74
N ILE A 862 28.77 -22.69 9.73
CA ILE A 862 28.42 -22.42 11.13
C ILE A 862 29.17 -21.21 11.70
N GLY A 863 30.50 -21.17 11.55
CA GLY A 863 31.32 -20.04 12.01
C GLY A 863 30.92 -18.71 11.37
N ALA A 864 30.66 -18.69 10.06
CA ALA A 864 30.35 -17.47 9.32
C ALA A 864 28.95 -16.91 9.62
N VAL A 865 28.05 -17.71 10.18
CA VAL A 865 26.75 -17.24 10.69
C VAL A 865 26.87 -16.85 12.18
N GLN A 866 27.64 -17.59 12.98
CA GLN A 866 27.86 -17.29 14.40
C GLN A 866 28.67 -16.00 14.62
N HIS A 867 29.68 -15.72 13.79
CA HIS A 867 30.47 -14.48 13.83
C HIS A 867 29.57 -13.25 13.64
N ILE A 868 28.77 -13.26 12.56
CA ILE A 868 27.81 -12.20 12.24
C ILE A 868 26.72 -12.07 13.31
N ALA A 869 26.24 -13.20 13.86
CA ALA A 869 25.28 -13.19 14.96
C ALA A 869 25.85 -12.53 16.23
N ALA A 870 27.10 -12.83 16.60
CA ALA A 870 27.76 -12.23 17.74
C ALA A 870 27.98 -10.71 17.54
N GLU A 871 28.40 -10.30 16.33
CA GLU A 871 28.61 -8.89 15.97
C GLU A 871 27.33 -8.04 16.09
N ILE A 872 26.16 -8.59 15.76
CA ILE A 872 24.86 -7.92 15.91
C ILE A 872 24.15 -8.19 17.25
N GLY A 873 24.75 -8.96 18.16
CA GLY A 873 24.19 -9.26 19.49
C GLY A 873 23.03 -10.27 19.51
N MET A 874 22.96 -11.19 18.54
CA MET A 874 22.06 -12.35 18.59
C MET A 874 22.65 -13.50 19.40
N ASN A 875 21.78 -14.29 20.03
CA ASN A 875 22.15 -15.43 20.85
C ASN A 875 22.30 -16.69 19.99
N SER A 876 23.13 -17.65 20.40
CA SER A 876 23.42 -18.88 19.64
C SER A 876 22.21 -19.79 19.39
N ASP A 877 21.14 -19.68 20.19
CA ASP A 877 19.88 -20.43 20.05
C ASP A 877 18.89 -19.80 19.04
N GLU A 878 19.05 -18.52 18.73
CA GLU A 878 18.28 -17.80 17.69
C GLU A 878 18.81 -18.11 16.26
N VAL A 879 19.99 -18.73 16.14
CA VAL A 879 20.78 -18.84 14.91
C VAL A 879 20.73 -20.23 14.30
N ARG A 880 20.56 -20.31 12.96
CA ARG A 880 20.61 -21.56 12.18
C ARG A 880 21.39 -21.40 10.88
N SER A 881 22.49 -22.13 10.80
CA SER A 881 23.40 -22.19 9.65
C SER A 881 23.06 -23.35 8.70
N ARG A 882 23.70 -23.41 7.52
CA ARG A 882 23.58 -24.51 6.53
C ARG A 882 22.12 -24.86 6.13
N CYS A 883 21.18 -23.93 6.24
CA CYS A 883 19.76 -24.13 5.96
C CYS A 883 19.45 -24.12 4.45
N SER A 884 18.83 -25.19 3.94
CA SER A 884 18.24 -25.20 2.60
C SER A 884 16.94 -24.37 2.54
N PRO A 885 16.45 -23.97 1.35
CA PRO A 885 15.15 -23.29 1.21
C PRO A 885 13.99 -24.05 1.88
N SER A 886 14.01 -25.38 1.81
CA SER A 886 13.05 -26.27 2.49
C SER A 886 13.15 -26.22 4.02
N ASP A 887 14.34 -26.01 4.58
CA ASP A 887 14.53 -25.89 6.03
C ASP A 887 14.06 -24.52 6.52
N LYS A 888 14.30 -23.46 5.74
CA LYS A 888 13.76 -22.11 6.02
C LYS A 888 12.23 -22.15 6.03
N GLN A 889 11.60 -22.77 5.02
CA GLN A 889 10.15 -22.94 4.96
C GLN A 889 9.61 -23.74 6.16
N GLN A 890 10.23 -24.86 6.52
CA GLN A 890 9.82 -25.70 7.65
C GLN A 890 9.96 -24.97 8.99
N TYR A 891 11.02 -24.18 9.19
CA TYR A 891 11.20 -23.40 10.40
C TYR A 891 10.12 -22.32 10.54
N ILE A 892 9.86 -21.54 9.49
CA ILE A 892 8.77 -20.54 9.48
C ILE A 892 7.42 -21.21 9.75
N GLN A 893 7.15 -22.37 9.13
CA GLN A 893 5.93 -23.15 9.39
C GLN A 893 5.86 -23.65 10.85
N SER A 894 6.99 -23.93 11.51
CA SER A 894 7.01 -24.28 12.93
C SER A 894 6.66 -23.08 13.82
N LEU A 895 7.25 -21.90 13.58
CA LEU A 895 6.95 -20.67 14.32
C LEU A 895 5.48 -20.24 14.16
N LEU A 896 4.90 -20.42 12.96
CA LEU A 896 3.50 -20.14 12.65
C LEU A 896 2.49 -21.10 13.31
N ARG A 897 2.95 -22.24 13.83
CA ARG A 897 2.15 -23.17 14.65
C ARG A 897 2.25 -22.84 16.15
N THR A 898 3.35 -22.24 16.58
CA THR A 898 3.52 -21.72 17.94
C THR A 898 2.49 -20.61 18.22
N SER A 899 2.21 -20.39 19.51
CA SER A 899 1.41 -19.26 19.99
C SER A 899 2.19 -18.53 21.07
N VAL A 900 2.19 -17.20 21.01
CA VAL A 900 2.81 -16.33 22.02
C VAL A 900 1.68 -15.80 22.89
N GLY A 901 1.58 -16.33 24.11
CA GLY A 901 0.45 -16.06 25.01
C GLY A 901 -0.89 -16.51 24.41
N LYS A 902 -1.88 -15.63 24.40
CA LYS A 902 -3.21 -15.89 23.80
C LYS A 902 -3.28 -15.61 22.29
N THR A 903 -2.18 -15.23 21.66
CA THR A 903 -2.12 -14.80 20.25
C THR A 903 -1.34 -15.81 19.40
N LYS A 904 -1.88 -16.11 18.21
CA LYS A 904 -1.14 -16.87 17.19
C LYS A 904 0.10 -16.07 16.76
N SER A 905 1.24 -16.74 16.62
CA SER A 905 2.46 -16.10 16.13
C SER A 905 2.24 -15.43 14.78
N THR A 906 2.55 -14.13 14.70
CA THR A 906 2.77 -13.42 13.45
C THR A 906 4.27 -13.40 13.20
N VAL A 907 4.71 -14.02 12.10
CA VAL A 907 6.12 -14.18 11.73
C VAL A 907 6.40 -13.32 10.51
N VAL A 908 7.28 -12.33 10.67
CA VAL A 908 7.88 -11.59 9.56
C VAL A 908 9.12 -12.35 9.12
N PHE A 909 9.28 -12.56 7.81
CA PHE A 909 10.54 -13.04 7.24
C PHE A 909 11.14 -11.97 6.33
N VAL A 910 12.42 -11.63 6.52
CA VAL A 910 13.15 -10.63 5.73
C VAL A 910 14.21 -11.34 4.90
N GLY A 911 14.23 -11.11 3.58
CA GLY A 911 15.17 -11.74 2.66
C GLY A 911 15.20 -11.11 1.27
N ASP A 912 16.22 -11.44 0.49
CA ASP A 912 16.50 -10.81 -0.81
C ASP A 912 16.82 -11.81 -1.94
N GLY A 913 17.29 -13.01 -1.60
CA GLY A 913 17.68 -14.05 -2.55
C GLY A 913 16.51 -14.82 -3.19
N THR A 914 16.73 -15.37 -4.40
CA THR A 914 15.77 -16.29 -5.06
C THR A 914 15.45 -17.51 -4.21
N ASN A 915 16.43 -17.98 -3.43
CA ASN A 915 16.31 -19.07 -2.45
C ASN A 915 15.26 -18.80 -1.37
N ASP A 916 14.92 -17.52 -1.15
CA ASP A 916 14.07 -17.06 -0.06
C ASP A 916 12.63 -16.78 -0.50
N ALA A 917 12.32 -16.83 -1.80
CA ALA A 917 10.96 -16.64 -2.30
C ALA A 917 9.94 -17.60 -1.66
N VAL A 918 10.34 -18.83 -1.36
CA VAL A 918 9.51 -19.83 -0.66
C VAL A 918 9.36 -19.50 0.83
N ALA A 919 10.36 -18.89 1.46
CA ALA A 919 10.33 -18.45 2.85
C ALA A 919 9.45 -17.19 3.03
N LEU A 920 9.63 -16.20 2.15
CA LEU A 920 8.84 -14.97 2.04
C LEU A 920 7.35 -15.30 1.89
N ALA A 921 6.98 -16.12 0.89
CA ALA A 921 5.59 -16.51 0.65
C ALA A 921 5.00 -17.47 1.72
N GLN A 922 5.82 -18.05 2.60
CA GLN A 922 5.36 -18.90 3.70
C GLN A 922 5.11 -18.11 5.00
N ALA A 923 5.68 -16.92 5.16
CA ALA A 923 5.60 -16.11 6.36
C ALA A 923 4.17 -15.57 6.63
N SER A 924 3.98 -14.86 7.75
CA SER A 924 2.77 -14.01 7.90
C SER A 924 2.86 -12.73 7.09
N ILE A 925 4.09 -12.25 6.87
CA ILE A 925 4.45 -11.12 6.01
C ILE A 925 5.84 -11.44 5.45
N GLY A 926 5.97 -11.59 4.13
CA GLY A 926 7.28 -11.60 3.46
C GLY A 926 7.77 -10.17 3.23
N VAL A 927 9.01 -9.85 3.62
CA VAL A 927 9.65 -8.53 3.46
C VAL A 927 10.88 -8.64 2.58
N HIS A 928 10.87 -7.97 1.43
CA HIS A 928 11.96 -7.94 0.45
C HIS A 928 12.86 -6.70 0.63
N MET A 929 14.18 -6.87 0.54
CA MET A 929 15.15 -5.77 0.47
C MET A 929 15.41 -5.35 -1.00
N SER A 930 15.52 -4.05 -1.30
CA SER A 930 15.70 -3.56 -2.68
C SER A 930 16.99 -3.99 -3.40
N SER A 931 17.96 -4.56 -2.70
CA SER A 931 19.14 -5.21 -3.31
C SER A 931 18.84 -6.61 -3.89
N GLY A 932 17.67 -7.18 -3.60
CA GLY A 932 17.31 -8.55 -3.93
C GLY A 932 16.79 -8.77 -5.34
N THR A 933 16.29 -10.00 -5.55
CA THR A 933 15.91 -10.51 -6.88
C THR A 933 14.42 -10.39 -7.17
N ASP A 934 14.04 -10.18 -8.43
CA ASP A 934 12.66 -10.00 -8.90
C ASP A 934 11.71 -11.13 -8.44
N VAL A 935 12.23 -12.37 -8.32
CA VAL A 935 11.48 -13.54 -7.84
C VAL A 935 11.13 -13.40 -6.35
N ALA A 936 12.07 -12.92 -5.55
CA ALA A 936 11.85 -12.64 -4.12
C ALA A 936 10.94 -11.41 -3.93
N GLN A 937 11.13 -10.35 -4.73
CA GLN A 937 10.24 -9.19 -4.76
C GLN A 937 8.80 -9.58 -5.11
N SER A 938 8.62 -10.49 -6.08
CA SER A 938 7.32 -11.00 -6.48
C SER A 938 6.63 -11.79 -5.37
N ALA A 939 7.39 -12.64 -4.66
CA ALA A 939 6.90 -13.49 -3.58
C ALA A 939 6.64 -12.77 -2.23
N ALA A 940 7.20 -11.58 -2.00
CA ALA A 940 7.01 -10.81 -0.78
C ALA A 940 5.69 -10.03 -0.72
N ASP A 941 5.20 -9.77 0.50
CA ASP A 941 4.05 -8.90 0.81
C ASP A 941 4.44 -7.42 0.92
N VAL A 942 5.68 -7.14 1.30
CA VAL A 942 6.22 -5.80 1.54
C VAL A 942 7.59 -5.71 0.89
N VAL A 943 7.88 -4.57 0.24
CA VAL A 943 9.17 -4.28 -0.38
C VAL A 943 9.75 -3.03 0.28
N LEU A 944 10.95 -3.15 0.82
CA LEU A 944 11.73 -2.03 1.35
C LEU A 944 12.54 -1.44 0.19
N MET A 945 12.20 -0.20 -0.21
CA MET A 945 12.90 0.50 -1.29
C MET A 945 14.30 0.95 -0.88
N ARG A 946 14.49 1.24 0.41
CA ARG A 946 15.78 1.58 1.01
C ARG A 946 16.60 0.31 1.24
N GLN A 947 17.91 0.35 1.07
CA GLN A 947 18.80 -0.75 1.48
C GLN A 947 19.08 -0.71 3.00
N SER A 948 18.03 -0.52 3.81
CA SER A 948 18.13 -0.30 5.26
C SER A 948 17.08 -1.09 6.04
N LEU A 949 17.54 -1.78 7.07
CA LEU A 949 16.73 -2.61 7.96
C LEU A 949 15.75 -1.80 8.82
N GLU A 950 15.95 -0.48 8.95
CA GLU A 950 14.99 0.42 9.61
C GLU A 950 13.62 0.47 8.89
N GLY A 951 13.56 0.03 7.63
CA GLY A 951 12.31 -0.20 6.92
C GLY A 951 11.38 -1.20 7.64
N VAL A 952 11.92 -2.21 8.33
CA VAL A 952 11.15 -3.18 9.13
C VAL A 952 10.50 -2.50 10.34
N LEU A 953 11.24 -1.63 11.03
CA LEU A 953 10.70 -0.83 12.15
C LEU A 953 9.64 0.16 11.66
N THR A 954 9.88 0.80 10.51
CA THR A 954 8.96 1.74 9.86
C THR A 954 7.64 1.05 9.48
N MET A 955 7.70 -0.14 8.87
CA MET A 955 6.55 -0.98 8.56
C MET A 955 5.68 -1.27 9.80
N ILE A 956 6.31 -1.66 10.92
CA ILE A 956 5.63 -1.95 12.19
C ILE A 956 5.00 -0.67 12.77
N ASN A 957 5.73 0.45 12.79
CA ASN A 957 5.25 1.75 13.28
C ASN A 957 4.02 2.23 12.49
N ILE A 958 4.04 2.13 11.15
CA ILE A 958 2.91 2.54 10.29
C ILE A 958 1.68 1.66 10.53
N SER A 959 1.85 0.35 10.61
CA SER A 959 0.77 -0.58 10.93
C SER A 959 0.11 -0.27 12.28
N GLN A 960 0.91 0.03 13.31
CA GLN A 960 0.41 0.44 14.62
C GLN A 960 -0.33 1.78 14.54
N ALA A 961 0.23 2.78 13.86
CA ALA A 961 -0.36 4.10 13.69
C ALA A 961 -1.67 4.08 12.88
N ALA A 962 -1.79 3.18 11.90
CA ALA A 962 -3.01 2.92 11.14
C ALA A 962 -4.08 2.21 12.00
N LEU A 963 -3.71 1.16 12.71
CA LEU A 963 -4.66 0.37 13.51
C LEU A 963 -5.19 1.12 14.75
N LEU A 964 -4.41 2.02 15.35
CA LEU A 964 -4.91 2.92 16.39
C LEU A 964 -6.01 3.85 15.86
N ARG A 965 -5.82 4.39 14.64
CA ARG A 965 -6.82 5.23 13.95
C ARG A 965 -8.07 4.45 13.55
N ILE A 966 -7.90 3.22 13.03
CA ILE A 966 -9.03 2.34 12.70
C ILE A 966 -9.83 1.99 13.97
N LYS A 967 -9.17 1.64 15.09
CA LYS A 967 -9.82 1.41 16.39
C LYS A 967 -10.57 2.63 16.89
N PHE A 968 -9.96 3.83 16.81
CA PHE A 968 -10.64 5.08 17.13
C PHE A 968 -11.88 5.31 16.25
N ASN A 969 -11.76 5.13 14.93
CA ASN A 969 -12.85 5.36 13.98
C ASN A 969 -14.06 4.45 14.25
N PHE A 970 -13.82 3.17 14.58
CA PHE A 970 -14.89 2.27 15.03
C PHE A 970 -15.48 2.69 16.38
N GLY A 971 -14.64 3.00 17.37
CA GLY A 971 -15.08 3.42 18.70
C GLY A 971 -15.95 4.68 18.66
N TRP A 972 -15.50 5.71 17.94
CA TRP A 972 -16.25 6.93 17.67
C TRP A 972 -17.59 6.62 16.99
N SER A 973 -17.57 5.88 15.87
CA SER A 973 -18.79 5.54 15.12
C SER A 973 -19.81 4.78 15.98
N PHE A 974 -19.35 3.88 16.85
CA PHE A 974 -20.21 3.08 17.73
C PHE A 974 -20.80 3.92 18.87
N VAL A 975 -19.96 4.70 19.59
CA VAL A 975 -20.40 5.59 20.66
C VAL A 975 -21.36 6.66 20.14
N TYR A 976 -21.01 7.31 19.03
CA TYR A 976 -21.85 8.32 18.40
C TYR A 976 -23.21 7.72 17.98
N ASN A 977 -23.22 6.60 17.24
CA ASN A 977 -24.48 6.01 16.77
C ASN A 977 -25.38 5.54 17.93
N ILE A 978 -24.82 5.01 19.03
CA ILE A 978 -25.61 4.61 20.22
C ILE A 978 -26.23 5.83 20.91
N LEU A 979 -25.43 6.87 21.19
CA LEU A 979 -25.94 8.08 21.84
C LEU A 979 -27.01 8.76 20.98
N ALA A 980 -26.75 8.92 19.69
CA ALA A 980 -27.68 9.54 18.76
C ALA A 980 -28.99 8.73 18.62
N LEU A 981 -28.92 7.39 18.64
CA LEU A 981 -30.08 6.50 18.67
C LEU A 981 -30.89 6.60 19.97
N LEU A 982 -30.25 6.77 21.14
CA LEU A 982 -30.93 6.98 22.42
C LEU A 982 -31.68 8.33 22.47
N PHE A 983 -31.10 9.40 21.91
CA PHE A 983 -31.79 10.69 21.76
C PHE A 983 -32.89 10.65 20.69
N ALA A 984 -32.68 9.93 19.58
CA ALA A 984 -33.65 9.83 18.47
C ALA A 984 -34.85 8.94 18.79
N SER A 985 -34.67 7.88 19.57
CA SER A 985 -35.76 7.03 20.08
C SER A 985 -36.55 7.67 21.23
N GLY A 986 -36.05 8.77 21.79
CA GLY A 986 -36.68 9.48 22.91
C GLY A 986 -36.54 8.78 24.26
N ALA A 987 -35.63 7.80 24.40
CA ALA A 987 -35.42 7.06 25.65
C ALA A 987 -35.02 7.97 26.83
N LEU A 988 -34.38 9.10 26.55
CA LEU A 988 -33.87 10.07 27.54
C LEU A 988 -34.82 11.26 27.81
N VAL A 989 -36.05 11.24 27.28
CA VAL A 989 -37.03 12.36 27.39
C VAL A 989 -37.37 12.76 28.84
N ASN A 990 -37.23 11.84 29.80
CA ASN A 990 -37.50 12.09 31.23
C ASN A 990 -36.24 12.21 32.10
N ALA A 991 -35.04 12.16 31.52
CA ALA A 991 -33.81 11.82 32.27
C ALA A 991 -33.18 12.97 33.08
N HIS A 992 -33.50 14.24 32.80
CA HIS A 992 -32.90 15.38 33.50
C HIS A 992 -33.85 16.59 33.60
N ASN A 993 -34.25 16.95 34.82
CA ASN A 993 -34.96 18.18 35.20
C ASN A 993 -36.15 18.61 34.29
N GLY A 994 -36.88 17.65 33.72
CA GLY A 994 -38.03 17.91 32.84
C GLY A 994 -37.67 18.44 31.44
N VAL A 995 -36.39 18.52 31.08
CA VAL A 995 -35.93 18.96 29.76
C VAL A 995 -35.82 17.76 28.83
N ALA A 996 -36.75 17.65 27.89
CA ALA A 996 -36.78 16.57 26.91
C ALA A 996 -35.66 16.73 25.86
N ILE A 997 -34.50 16.12 26.09
CA ILE A 997 -33.39 16.08 25.11
C ILE A 997 -33.78 15.14 23.96
N LYS A 998 -34.46 15.71 22.95
CA LYS A 998 -34.84 15.06 21.69
C LYS A 998 -34.10 15.73 20.53
N ILE A 999 -33.57 14.93 19.62
CA ILE A 999 -33.10 15.42 18.31
C ILE A 999 -34.34 15.73 17.43
N PRO A 1000 -34.55 16.97 16.97
CA PRO A 1000 -35.59 17.27 15.99
C PRO A 1000 -35.27 16.63 14.62
N PRO A 1001 -36.25 16.07 13.88
CA PRO A 1001 -36.01 15.38 12.62
C PRO A 1001 -35.19 16.19 11.61
N GLN A 1002 -35.43 17.50 11.52
CA GLN A 1002 -34.71 18.42 10.62
C GLN A 1002 -33.19 18.45 10.84
N TYR A 1003 -32.72 18.15 12.05
CA TYR A 1003 -31.29 18.14 12.41
C TYR A 1003 -30.69 16.73 12.46
N ALA A 1004 -31.49 15.67 12.36
CA ALA A 1004 -30.99 14.30 12.38
C ALA A 1004 -30.01 14.01 11.22
N GLY A 1005 -30.19 14.67 10.07
CA GLY A 1005 -29.26 14.60 8.93
C GLY A 1005 -27.89 15.23 9.18
N LEU A 1006 -27.75 16.18 10.11
CA LEU A 1006 -26.44 16.73 10.51
C LEU A 1006 -25.60 15.65 11.22
N GLY A 1007 -26.25 14.63 11.80
CA GLY A 1007 -25.60 13.51 12.46
C GLY A 1007 -24.68 12.70 11.55
N GLU A 1008 -24.94 12.64 10.24
CA GLU A 1008 -24.03 12.00 9.28
C GLU A 1008 -22.69 12.74 9.24
N LEU A 1009 -22.71 14.08 9.20
CA LEU A 1009 -21.51 14.90 9.18
C LEU A 1009 -20.72 14.81 10.49
N VAL A 1010 -21.42 14.82 11.63
CA VAL A 1010 -20.79 14.65 12.96
C VAL A 1010 -20.16 13.25 13.12
N SER A 1011 -20.77 12.22 12.54
CA SER A 1011 -20.21 10.86 12.52
C SER A 1011 -18.97 10.75 11.60
N VAL A 1012 -19.05 11.31 10.38
CA VAL A 1012 -18.06 11.10 9.30
C VAL A 1012 -16.85 12.04 9.37
N LEU A 1013 -17.00 13.32 9.74
CA LEU A 1013 -15.90 14.30 9.71
C LEU A 1013 -14.73 13.93 10.65
N PRO A 1014 -14.94 13.47 11.90
CA PRO A 1014 -13.84 13.06 12.78
C PRO A 1014 -13.07 11.84 12.23
N VAL A 1015 -13.77 10.88 11.62
CA VAL A 1015 -13.16 9.70 10.97
C VAL A 1015 -12.25 10.10 9.82
N ILE A 1016 -12.67 11.08 9.01
CA ILE A 1016 -11.84 11.67 7.95
C ILE A 1016 -10.63 12.39 8.53
N ALA A 1017 -10.83 13.26 9.53
CA ALA A 1017 -9.75 14.05 10.13
C ALA A 1017 -8.66 13.17 10.79
N VAL A 1018 -9.06 12.13 11.52
CA VAL A 1018 -8.13 11.19 12.17
C VAL A 1018 -7.38 10.33 11.14
N ALA A 1019 -8.02 9.95 10.03
CA ALA A 1019 -7.36 9.24 8.93
C ALA A 1019 -6.34 10.12 8.19
N VAL A 1020 -6.69 11.36 7.82
CA VAL A 1020 -5.76 12.32 7.19
C VAL A 1020 -4.62 12.70 8.15
N GLY A 1021 -4.91 12.77 9.45
CA GLY A 1021 -3.94 12.95 10.53
C GLY A 1021 -2.85 11.87 10.60
N LEU A 1022 -2.88 10.81 9.78
CA LEU A 1022 -1.76 9.89 9.60
C LEU A 1022 -0.56 10.55 8.89
N LYS A 1023 -0.79 11.47 7.93
CA LYS A 1023 0.28 12.11 7.14
C LYS A 1023 1.30 12.90 7.98
N TRP A 1024 0.85 13.54 9.07
CA TRP A 1024 1.73 14.32 9.96
C TRP A 1024 2.30 13.53 11.14
N THR A 1025 2.16 12.20 11.15
CA THR A 1025 2.71 11.36 12.23
C THR A 1025 4.23 11.26 12.11
N LYS A 1026 4.95 11.60 13.18
CA LYS A 1026 6.35 11.15 13.35
C LYS A 1026 6.31 9.64 13.62
N ILE A 1027 6.96 8.89 12.75
CA ILE A 1027 7.01 7.43 12.58
C ILE A 1027 8.48 7.07 12.43
#